data_AF-A0A351JQS2-F1
#
_entry.id   AF-A0A351JQS2-F1
#
_cell.length_a   1.000
_cell.length_b   1.000
_cell.length_c   1.000
_cell.angle_alpha   90.00
_cell.angle_beta   90.00
_cell.angle_gamma   90.00
#
_symmetry.space_group_name_H-M   'P 1'
#
loop_
_entity.id
_entity.type
_entity.pdbx_description
1 polymer ?
#
loop_
_entity_poly.entity_id
_entity_poly.type
_entity_poly.pdbx_seq_one_letter_code
_entity_poly.pdbx_strand_id
1 'polypeptide(L)'
;MDQQHWLSCYLTKMNPFQGSAFGRITGIVIVVAVFLCVQPLSAQTVEEPANPTEPAADLATPVIAEEPAADTIEDASPEAVATETIIDTSTPSQEVIQDETVTTEELGASDASILPDSPWYGLKRFGRSIREAVTFDPIKKSTLQLRHANQELADVNKLIQEKSFASIDPAVLDKALSYVEQKGEAIKLRSADIQRSDPQSQDGTAPSESGELVQALLDRQIKQQKLLEHLEKQAIQESSDTAPALVERIQQTRERSAEQVGESVSQMEQNPERLAAHMQEVLEDQPGSEFKHLRNLEILRRVEESVPEEARDVIRDVVETKMLKEFTDNLGQFPPEERREKFQNYVEHIGGDETRHVEIFDQLKQLDDISGENAQVFEASKDIFVRRFGERVEQFGELGEEFAARARERALARFKEGGADVSKLRAIEDIESRINIDDEALRRDIEKHRTAAIQAFKEEFADPESQTVAAKFEKLSKELADNPDPIAFKAIQSLKENLLPAQREFADRMERSMQEKFIQRAVKEQEKFFAQITTSNPEDIQFFQELKDKFIANPGEFAGPPGTPGFAPFTSAVFEKGIAAQTDVIANRLDAIDDQQGLEQFQQKFQNLDENALNALRRRHNAFEETFKEKQTNIQNDDLRREAEASQLQFDPFCDDACQKQERQRFEQMIQTQKERPQPMEIQRQFNPDQLQPQLKQEFIPPKENPVPFNEPAFKQEFNTPNQEEQNKPEFMPGQMPELKQEFPGEFQKIMMKEEPRPDVKPEFQPEFNKPDMQGGFLEQPPSFSPPEGNGPEDAPPPGGGPTNGPQSGPQ
;
A
#
# COMPACT_ATOMS: atom_id res chain seq x y z
N MET A 1 -64.00 -10.23 32.42
CA MET A 1 -62.93 -11.02 33.08
C MET A 1 -61.93 -11.33 31.99
N ASP A 2 -61.06 -10.36 31.71
CA ASP A 2 -59.70 -10.19 32.29
C ASP A 2 -58.74 -11.27 31.79
N GLN A 3 -57.53 -10.98 31.32
CA GLN A 3 -56.84 -9.75 30.91
C GLN A 3 -55.57 -10.22 30.18
N GLN A 4 -55.16 -9.47 29.14
CA GLN A 4 -53.78 -9.41 28.58
C GLN A 4 -53.22 -10.60 27.75
N HIS A 5 -53.28 -10.41 26.43
CA HIS A 5 -52.41 -11.03 25.41
C HIS A 5 -52.26 -10.04 24.24
N TRP A 6 -51.13 -9.33 24.13
CA TRP A 6 -50.63 -8.59 22.94
C TRP A 6 -49.13 -8.41 23.19
N LEU A 7 -48.18 -8.69 22.30
CA LEU A 7 -48.14 -8.55 20.85
C LEU A 7 -47.26 -9.63 20.19
N SER A 8 -47.71 -10.18 19.06
CA SER A 8 -46.81 -10.50 17.94
C SER A 8 -47.59 -10.60 16.62
N CYS A 9 -47.05 -9.90 15.62
CA CYS A 9 -47.08 -10.20 14.19
C CYS A 9 -48.35 -9.97 13.32
N TYR A 10 -48.13 -9.02 12.41
CA TYR A 10 -48.27 -9.14 10.95
C TYR A 10 -49.60 -8.83 10.24
N LEU A 11 -49.56 -7.65 9.59
CA LEU A 11 -50.06 -7.34 8.25
C LEU A 11 -50.12 -8.55 7.30
N THR A 12 -51.24 -8.75 6.59
CA THR A 12 -51.30 -8.62 5.12
C THR A 12 -52.75 -8.59 4.59
N LYS A 13 -52.98 -7.74 3.56
CA LYS A 13 -53.90 -7.91 2.41
C LYS A 13 -55.43 -7.92 2.65
N MET A 14 -56.11 -6.86 2.23
CA MET A 14 -56.66 -6.68 0.87
C MET A 14 -57.62 -5.48 0.83
N ASN A 15 -57.43 -4.63 -0.18
CA ASN A 15 -58.49 -3.76 -0.71
C ASN A 15 -59.20 -4.54 -1.83
N PRO A 16 -60.50 -4.31 -2.08
CA PRO A 16 -60.79 -3.38 -3.16
C PRO A 16 -61.94 -2.40 -2.89
N PHE A 17 -61.76 -1.26 -3.53
CA PHE A 17 -62.71 -0.16 -3.76
C PHE A 17 -64.08 -0.62 -4.25
N GLN A 18 -65.14 -0.12 -3.61
CA GLN A 18 -66.34 0.47 -4.25
C GLN A 18 -67.11 1.30 -3.22
N GLY A 19 -67.49 2.54 -3.57
CA GLY A 19 -68.55 3.27 -2.86
C GLY A 19 -68.26 4.73 -2.49
N SER A 20 -68.68 5.62 -3.38
CA SER A 20 -69.15 7.00 -3.18
C SER A 20 -69.21 7.59 -1.74
N ALA A 21 -68.67 8.80 -1.56
CA ALA A 21 -69.45 10.04 -1.43
C ALA A 21 -68.67 11.14 -0.69
N PHE A 22 -68.57 12.30 -1.34
CA PHE A 22 -68.62 13.66 -0.78
C PHE A 22 -68.09 13.90 0.65
N GLY A 23 -67.02 14.71 0.72
CA GLY A 23 -67.02 15.86 1.64
C GLY A 23 -65.78 16.07 2.49
N ARG A 24 -65.20 17.27 2.32
CA ARG A 24 -64.33 18.02 3.25
C ARG A 24 -62.83 17.71 3.20
N ILE A 25 -62.19 18.39 2.25
CA ILE A 25 -60.83 18.94 2.39
C ILE A 25 -60.82 19.84 3.62
N THR A 26 -60.07 19.45 4.64
CA THR A 26 -59.57 20.38 5.68
C THR A 26 -58.07 20.18 5.70
N GLY A 27 -57.34 21.20 5.23
CA GLY A 27 -55.89 21.20 5.19
C GLY A 27 -55.30 21.20 6.59
N ILE A 28 -54.30 20.35 6.80
CA ILE A 28 -53.40 20.45 7.95
C ILE A 28 -52.29 21.42 7.53
N VAL A 29 -52.46 22.67 7.96
CA VAL A 29 -51.37 23.64 8.04
C VAL A 29 -50.53 23.24 9.25
N ILE A 30 -49.34 22.68 9.00
CA ILE A 30 -48.32 22.53 10.05
C ILE A 30 -47.78 23.93 10.33
N VAL A 31 -48.31 24.57 11.37
CA VAL A 31 -47.75 25.79 11.96
C VAL A 31 -46.50 25.41 12.73
N VAL A 32 -45.34 25.65 12.13
CA VAL A 32 -44.06 25.69 12.86
C VAL A 32 -44.04 27.01 13.63
N ALA A 33 -44.46 26.97 14.90
CA ALA A 33 -44.32 28.09 15.81
C ALA A 33 -42.87 28.18 16.30
N VAL A 34 -42.04 28.93 15.55
CA VAL A 34 -40.76 29.44 16.07
C VAL A 34 -41.09 30.59 17.02
N PHE A 35 -40.81 30.39 18.30
CA PHE A 35 -40.93 31.39 19.36
C PHE A 35 -39.86 32.47 19.15
N LEU A 36 -40.23 33.56 18.47
CA LEU A 36 -39.48 34.81 18.45
C LEU A 36 -39.81 35.61 19.71
N CYS A 37 -39.04 35.40 20.79
CA CYS A 37 -38.95 36.37 21.88
C CYS A 37 -37.93 37.45 21.49
N VAL A 38 -38.43 38.53 20.90
CA VAL A 38 -37.72 39.82 20.85
C VAL A 38 -37.94 40.52 22.20
N GLN A 39 -36.85 40.74 22.95
CA GLN A 39 -36.82 41.68 24.08
C GLN A 39 -35.91 42.86 23.69
N PRO A 40 -36.26 44.12 24.04
CA PRO A 40 -35.50 45.30 23.66
C PRO A 40 -34.26 45.49 24.54
N LEU A 41 -33.21 46.03 23.90
CA LEU A 41 -31.97 46.50 24.51
C LEU A 41 -32.21 47.36 25.75
N SER A 42 -31.47 47.05 26.82
CA SER A 42 -31.12 48.01 27.87
C SER A 42 -29.60 48.17 27.85
N ALA A 43 -29.15 49.42 27.67
CA ALA A 43 -27.75 49.80 27.65
C ALA A 43 -27.08 49.50 29.01
N GLN A 44 -25.97 48.76 28.98
CA GLN A 44 -24.95 48.81 30.01
C GLN A 44 -23.63 49.20 29.35
N THR A 45 -23.09 50.32 29.84
CA THR A 45 -21.74 50.80 29.63
C THR A 45 -20.75 49.72 30.06
N VAL A 46 -19.94 49.23 29.13
CA VAL A 46 -18.81 48.35 29.41
C VAL A 46 -17.55 49.20 29.32
N GLU A 47 -16.83 49.26 30.44
CA GLU A 47 -15.48 49.82 30.54
C GLU A 47 -14.49 48.98 29.73
N GLU A 48 -13.62 49.71 29.03
CA GLU A 48 -12.50 49.26 28.21
C GLU A 48 -11.36 48.73 29.10
N PRO A 49 -10.92 47.45 28.98
CA PRO A 49 -9.68 47.03 29.60
C PRO A 49 -8.49 47.44 28.75
N ALA A 50 -7.65 48.27 29.36
CA ALA A 50 -6.43 48.83 28.83
C ALA A 50 -5.35 47.79 28.50
N ASN A 51 -4.60 48.15 27.46
CA ASN A 51 -3.36 47.60 26.94
C ASN A 51 -2.27 47.39 28.03
N PRO A 52 -1.59 46.24 28.13
CA PRO A 52 -0.43 46.11 29.00
C PRO A 52 0.83 46.65 28.32
N THR A 53 1.22 47.84 28.77
CA THR A 53 2.51 48.51 28.50
C THR A 53 3.67 47.72 29.11
N GLU A 54 4.77 47.62 28.35
CA GLU A 54 6.12 47.26 28.82
C GLU A 54 6.53 48.02 30.10
N PRO A 55 7.39 47.42 30.95
CA PRO A 55 8.31 48.21 31.75
C PRO A 55 9.77 47.93 31.36
N ALA A 56 10.43 49.00 30.95
CA ALA A 56 11.89 49.09 30.89
C ALA A 56 12.51 49.20 32.29
N ALA A 57 13.70 48.61 32.39
CA ALA A 57 14.76 48.70 33.38
C ALA A 57 14.73 49.83 34.44
N ASP A 58 15.09 49.50 35.69
CA ASP A 58 16.26 50.13 36.33
C ASP A 58 16.89 49.31 37.48
N LEU A 59 18.22 49.26 37.41
CA LEU A 59 19.29 49.13 38.40
C LEU A 59 19.03 48.63 39.84
N ALA A 60 19.69 47.52 40.22
CA ALA A 60 20.49 47.43 41.45
C ALA A 60 21.48 46.24 41.41
N THR A 61 22.77 46.55 41.40
CA THR A 61 23.89 45.62 41.68
C THR A 61 23.96 45.30 43.17
N PRO A 62 24.53 44.14 43.56
CA PRO A 62 25.70 44.27 44.41
C PRO A 62 26.87 43.38 43.99
N VAL A 63 28.03 44.03 44.09
CA VAL A 63 29.40 43.52 44.07
C VAL A 63 29.65 42.67 45.32
N ILE A 64 30.15 41.44 45.16
CA ILE A 64 31.18 40.87 46.05
C ILE A 64 32.14 40.06 45.19
N ALA A 65 33.41 40.46 45.23
CA ALA A 65 34.56 39.74 44.71
C ALA A 65 35.09 38.78 45.78
N GLU A 66 35.56 37.61 45.37
CA GLU A 66 36.74 36.94 45.95
C GLU A 66 37.15 35.72 45.08
N GLU A 67 38.32 35.83 44.46
CA GLU A 67 39.24 34.74 44.08
C GLU A 67 40.35 34.70 45.15
N PRO A 68 41.26 33.70 45.17
CA PRO A 68 41.13 32.28 44.83
C PRO A 68 41.79 31.37 45.90
N ALA A 69 41.51 30.07 45.86
CA ALA A 69 42.44 29.07 46.41
C ALA A 69 42.46 27.83 45.52
N ALA A 70 43.66 27.54 45.02
CA ALA A 70 44.01 26.35 44.28
C ALA A 70 44.01 25.14 45.22
N ASP A 71 43.45 24.02 44.75
CA ASP A 71 43.98 22.70 45.07
C ASP A 71 43.62 21.68 43.98
N THR A 72 44.67 21.33 43.22
CA THR A 72 45.06 19.99 42.76
C THR A 72 44.11 18.83 43.12
N ILE A 73 43.43 18.24 42.13
CA ILE A 73 43.14 16.79 42.10
C ILE A 73 43.30 16.26 40.68
N GLU A 74 43.97 15.11 40.63
CA GLU A 74 44.40 14.27 39.51
C GLU A 74 43.26 13.78 38.60
N ASP A 75 43.54 13.83 37.30
CA ASP A 75 43.53 12.69 36.38
C ASP A 75 42.54 11.54 36.70
N ALA A 76 41.34 11.62 36.11
CA ALA A 76 40.49 10.46 35.85
C ALA A 76 39.77 10.64 34.51
N SER A 77 40.32 9.98 33.50
CA SER A 77 39.69 9.70 32.21
C SER A 77 38.31 9.05 32.40
N PRO A 78 37.20 9.61 31.88
CA PRO A 78 35.95 8.88 31.80
C PRO A 78 36.01 7.97 30.56
N GLU A 79 36.20 6.68 30.78
CA GLU A 79 35.79 5.66 29.81
C GLU A 79 34.29 5.86 29.55
N ALA A 80 33.97 6.22 28.30
CA ALA A 80 32.62 6.27 27.81
C ALA A 80 32.03 4.86 27.83
N VAL A 81 31.25 4.56 28.87
CA VAL A 81 30.36 3.40 28.90
C VAL A 81 29.26 3.69 27.90
N ALA A 82 29.45 3.22 26.66
CA ALA A 82 28.39 3.10 25.68
C ALA A 82 27.32 2.19 26.28
N THR A 83 26.25 2.81 26.76
CA THR A 83 25.05 2.09 27.18
C THR A 83 24.31 1.77 25.87
N GLU A 84 24.57 0.61 25.30
CA GLU A 84 23.74 0.05 24.23
C GLU A 84 22.31 -0.01 24.77
N THR A 85 21.51 0.94 24.31
CA THR A 85 20.09 1.00 24.62
C THR A 85 19.47 -0.11 23.78
N ILE A 86 19.18 -1.25 24.40
CA ILE A 86 18.42 -2.32 23.76
C ILE A 86 17.05 -1.71 23.45
N ILE A 87 16.81 -1.39 22.17
CA ILE A 87 15.54 -0.87 21.70
C ILE A 87 14.55 -2.02 21.83
N ASP A 88 13.56 -1.86 22.71
CA ASP A 88 12.42 -2.76 22.81
C ASP A 88 11.64 -2.65 21.49
N THR A 89 11.82 -3.64 20.62
CA THR A 89 11.27 -3.70 19.26
C THR A 89 9.75 -3.78 19.22
N SER A 90 9.07 -3.81 20.37
CA SER A 90 7.61 -3.85 20.46
C SER A 90 6.93 -2.47 20.39
N THR A 91 7.68 -1.37 20.56
CA THR A 91 7.09 -0.03 20.56
C THR A 91 7.12 0.57 19.15
N PRO A 92 5.98 0.99 18.58
CA PRO A 92 5.95 1.62 17.27
C PRO A 92 6.86 2.86 17.25
N SER A 93 7.60 3.03 16.16
CA SER A 93 8.49 4.16 15.98
C SER A 93 7.73 5.50 16.00
N GLN A 94 8.41 6.61 16.27
CA GLN A 94 7.76 7.94 16.26
C GLN A 94 7.17 8.26 14.89
N GLU A 95 7.82 7.81 13.82
CA GLU A 95 7.40 7.97 12.43
C GLU A 95 6.06 7.26 12.19
N VAL A 96 5.91 6.04 12.71
CA VAL A 96 4.67 5.27 12.63
C VAL A 96 3.54 5.99 13.35
N ILE A 97 3.80 6.51 14.55
CA ILE A 97 2.80 7.27 15.33
C ILE A 97 2.37 8.52 14.55
N GLN A 98 3.31 9.26 13.94
CA GLN A 98 3.01 10.46 13.14
C GLN A 98 2.19 10.14 11.88
N ASP A 99 2.40 8.97 11.27
CA ASP A 99 1.73 8.60 10.02
C ASP A 99 0.41 7.84 10.21
N GLU A 100 0.22 7.14 11.35
CA GLU A 100 -1.02 6.45 11.72
C GLU A 100 -2.02 7.35 12.46
N THR A 101 -1.54 8.23 13.34
CA THR A 101 -2.43 9.00 14.21
C THR A 101 -2.89 10.28 13.54
N VAL A 102 -4.18 10.57 13.68
CA VAL A 102 -4.79 11.81 13.18
C VAL A 102 -5.41 12.55 14.36
N THR A 103 -5.00 13.79 14.56
CA THR A 103 -5.54 14.62 15.64
C THR A 103 -6.92 15.20 15.28
N THR A 104 -7.69 15.59 16.29
CA THR A 104 -9.00 16.24 16.10
C THR A 104 -8.83 17.55 15.31
N GLU A 105 -7.74 18.27 15.57
CA GLU A 105 -7.36 19.51 14.92
C GLU A 105 -7.02 19.29 13.44
N GLU A 106 -6.28 18.23 13.11
CA GLU A 106 -5.96 17.87 11.72
C GLU A 106 -7.21 17.56 10.89
N LEU A 107 -8.22 16.93 11.50
CA LEU A 107 -9.54 16.74 10.87
C LEU A 107 -10.31 18.05 10.68
N GLY A 108 -9.82 19.18 11.20
CA GLY A 108 -10.55 20.44 11.24
C GLY A 108 -11.83 20.34 12.08
N ALA A 109 -11.85 19.42 13.05
CA ALA A 109 -12.92 19.23 14.00
C ALA A 109 -12.63 20.00 15.29
N SER A 110 -13.69 20.36 16.01
CA SER A 110 -13.59 20.96 17.33
C SER A 110 -13.71 19.88 18.39
N ASP A 111 -13.03 20.07 19.51
CA ASP A 111 -13.12 19.16 20.65
C ASP A 111 -14.58 19.04 21.15
N ALA A 112 -15.13 17.82 21.14
CA ALA A 112 -16.52 17.63 21.51
C ALA A 112 -16.73 17.57 23.02
N SER A 113 -17.75 18.30 23.49
CA SER A 113 -18.29 18.19 24.85
C SER A 113 -19.44 17.19 24.97
N ILE A 114 -20.06 16.82 23.85
CA ILE A 114 -21.17 15.85 23.78
C ILE A 114 -20.77 14.77 22.78
N LEU A 115 -20.62 13.54 23.27
CA LEU A 115 -20.20 12.36 22.54
C LEU A 115 -21.40 11.57 21.97
N PRO A 116 -21.17 10.68 20.97
CA PRO A 116 -22.23 9.97 20.24
C PRO A 116 -23.16 9.09 21.09
N ASP A 117 -22.69 8.64 22.24
CA ASP A 117 -23.43 7.81 23.19
C ASP A 117 -24.37 8.62 24.10
N SER A 118 -24.23 9.96 24.12
CA SER A 118 -25.09 10.83 24.91
C SER A 118 -26.50 10.93 24.30
N PRO A 119 -27.58 10.85 25.09
CA PRO A 119 -28.95 11.05 24.61
C PRO A 119 -29.16 12.41 23.90
N TRP A 120 -28.38 13.42 24.27
CA TRP A 120 -28.44 14.77 23.71
C TRP A 120 -27.71 14.90 22.37
N TYR A 121 -26.93 13.90 21.96
CA TYR A 121 -26.20 13.92 20.71
C TYR A 121 -27.14 13.97 19.48
N GLY A 122 -28.36 13.42 19.62
CA GLY A 122 -29.41 13.57 18.62
C GLY A 122 -29.77 15.03 18.32
N LEU A 123 -29.73 15.91 19.34
CA LEU A 123 -29.95 17.35 19.15
C LEU A 123 -28.79 18.01 18.40
N LYS A 124 -27.55 17.55 18.64
CA LYS A 124 -26.35 18.00 17.91
C LYS A 124 -26.51 17.69 16.41
N ARG A 125 -26.88 16.46 16.06
CA ARG A 125 -27.16 16.07 14.66
C ARG A 125 -28.34 16.84 14.05
N PHE A 126 -29.41 17.05 14.81
CA PHE A 126 -30.54 17.85 14.33
C PHE A 126 -30.17 19.31 14.02
N GLY A 127 -29.40 19.96 14.90
CA GLY A 127 -28.89 21.32 14.67
C GLY A 127 -27.99 21.40 13.44
N ARG A 128 -27.11 20.41 13.24
CA ARG A 128 -26.30 20.27 12.02
C ARG A 128 -27.18 20.19 10.77
N SER A 129 -28.22 19.35 10.78
CA SER A 129 -29.16 19.21 9.67
C SER A 129 -29.94 20.50 9.35
N ILE A 130 -30.35 21.27 10.36
CA ILE A 130 -31.00 22.58 10.13
C ILE A 130 -30.03 23.52 9.42
N ARG A 131 -28.77 23.60 9.88
CA ARG A 131 -27.76 24.48 9.28
C ARG A 131 -27.50 24.11 7.81
N GLU A 132 -27.43 22.81 7.51
CA GLU A 132 -27.33 22.33 6.13
C GLU A 132 -28.57 22.65 5.29
N ALA A 133 -29.77 22.56 5.87
CA ALA A 133 -31.02 22.85 5.16
C ALA A 133 -31.14 24.33 4.76
N VAL A 134 -30.63 25.25 5.59
CA VAL A 134 -30.62 26.70 5.32
C VAL A 134 -29.40 27.17 4.50
N THR A 135 -28.44 26.29 4.23
CA THR A 135 -27.31 26.59 3.34
C THR A 135 -27.71 26.21 1.91
N PHE A 136 -28.03 27.24 1.11
CA PHE A 136 -28.54 27.07 -0.26
C PHE A 136 -27.45 26.95 -1.32
N ASP A 137 -26.30 27.56 -1.07
CA ASP A 137 -25.15 27.47 -1.96
C ASP A 137 -24.57 26.03 -1.95
N PRO A 138 -24.43 25.37 -3.11
CA PRO A 138 -24.06 23.96 -3.17
C PRO A 138 -22.63 23.71 -2.67
N ILE A 139 -21.68 24.61 -2.93
CA ILE A 139 -20.28 24.47 -2.51
C ILE A 139 -20.17 24.63 -1.00
N LYS A 140 -20.76 25.68 -0.44
CA LYS A 140 -20.80 25.92 1.02
C LYS A 140 -21.55 24.82 1.75
N LYS A 141 -22.61 24.28 1.14
CA LYS A 141 -23.36 23.16 1.71
C LYS A 141 -22.51 21.90 1.77
N SER A 142 -21.82 21.53 0.69
CA SER A 142 -20.94 20.36 0.67
C SER A 142 -19.73 20.52 1.59
N THR A 143 -19.15 21.72 1.64
CA THR A 143 -18.09 22.06 2.61
C THR A 143 -18.56 21.86 4.05
N LEU A 144 -19.79 22.28 4.37
CA LEU A 144 -20.39 22.09 5.69
C LEU A 144 -20.68 20.61 5.99
N GLN A 145 -21.19 19.85 5.02
CA GLN A 145 -21.44 18.42 5.17
C GLN A 145 -20.15 17.65 5.45
N LEU A 146 -19.09 17.98 4.72
CA LEU A 146 -17.77 17.39 4.90
C LEU A 146 -17.18 17.73 6.28
N ARG A 147 -17.35 18.98 6.76
CA ARG A 147 -17.00 19.35 8.14
C ARG A 147 -17.77 18.54 9.18
N HIS A 148 -19.07 18.30 8.96
CA HIS A 148 -19.88 17.51 9.87
C HIS A 148 -19.49 16.03 9.88
N ALA A 149 -19.06 15.47 8.75
CA ALA A 149 -18.52 14.12 8.67
C ALA A 149 -17.24 13.97 9.49
N ASN A 150 -16.28 14.89 9.31
CA ASN A 150 -15.04 14.91 10.09
C ASN A 150 -15.28 15.06 11.59
N GLN A 151 -16.18 15.96 11.98
CA GLN A 151 -16.56 16.10 13.37
C GLN A 151 -17.15 14.81 13.93
N GLU A 152 -17.96 14.07 13.15
CA GLU A 152 -18.53 12.79 13.59
C GLU A 152 -17.43 11.75 13.84
N LEU A 153 -16.42 11.66 12.97
CA LEU A 153 -15.29 10.75 13.16
C LEU A 153 -14.41 11.14 14.35
N ALA A 154 -14.15 12.43 14.55
CA ALA A 154 -13.44 12.91 15.73
C ALA A 154 -14.22 12.60 17.03
N ASP A 155 -15.55 12.78 17.01
CA ASP A 155 -16.43 12.44 18.13
C ASP A 155 -16.39 10.93 18.45
N VAL A 156 -16.28 10.07 17.42
CA VAL A 156 -16.12 8.61 17.56
C VAL A 156 -14.77 8.24 18.13
N ASN A 157 -13.68 8.78 17.58
CA ASN A 157 -12.32 8.54 18.06
C ASN A 157 -12.20 8.88 19.55
N LYS A 158 -12.70 10.05 19.94
CA LYS A 158 -12.71 10.49 21.34
C LYS A 158 -13.53 9.56 22.23
N LEU A 159 -14.69 9.11 21.77
CA LEU A 159 -15.51 8.16 22.53
C LEU A 159 -14.76 6.85 22.79
N ILE A 160 -14.03 6.33 21.80
CA ILE A 160 -13.23 5.11 21.91
C ILE A 160 -12.06 5.31 22.88
N GLN A 161 -11.35 6.44 22.80
CA GLN A 161 -10.29 6.78 23.75
C GLN A 161 -10.80 6.89 25.19
N GLU A 162 -12.02 7.37 25.41
CA GLU A 162 -12.59 7.51 26.76
C GLU A 162 -13.17 6.20 27.34
N LYS A 163 -13.66 5.28 26.49
CA LYS A 163 -14.48 4.13 26.95
C LYS A 163 -14.03 2.75 26.48
N SER A 164 -13.05 2.68 25.58
CA SER A 164 -12.66 1.47 24.83
C SER A 164 -13.81 0.88 24.00
N PHE A 165 -13.51 0.02 23.02
CA PHE A 165 -14.54 -0.60 22.19
C PHE A 165 -15.46 -1.52 22.97
N ALA A 166 -14.92 -2.27 23.94
CA ALA A 166 -15.68 -3.22 24.74
C ALA A 166 -16.84 -2.58 25.53
N SER A 167 -16.78 -1.27 25.82
CA SER A 167 -17.81 -0.57 26.60
C SER A 167 -18.78 0.25 25.75
N ILE A 168 -18.57 0.33 24.43
CA ILE A 168 -19.40 1.13 23.53
C ILE A 168 -20.45 0.23 22.87
N ASP A 169 -21.70 0.70 22.87
CA ASP A 169 -22.77 0.02 22.11
C ASP A 169 -22.45 0.05 20.61
N PRO A 170 -22.30 -1.11 19.93
CA PRO A 170 -22.01 -1.18 18.51
C PRO A 170 -23.00 -0.40 17.64
N ALA A 171 -24.26 -0.25 18.08
CA ALA A 171 -25.26 0.54 17.37
C ALA A 171 -24.93 2.04 17.35
N VAL A 172 -24.21 2.55 18.36
CA VAL A 172 -23.76 3.95 18.40
C VAL A 172 -22.68 4.18 17.35
N LEU A 173 -21.71 3.27 17.24
CA LEU A 173 -20.63 3.34 16.24
C LEU A 173 -21.19 3.18 14.82
N ASP A 174 -22.04 2.18 14.58
CA ASP A 174 -22.69 1.99 13.29
C ASP A 174 -23.46 3.24 12.84
N LYS A 175 -24.21 3.86 13.76
CA LYS A 175 -24.98 5.07 13.46
C LYS A 175 -24.10 6.30 13.23
N ALA A 176 -22.89 6.34 13.77
CA ALA A 176 -21.92 7.40 13.53
C ALA A 176 -21.22 7.21 12.18
N LEU A 177 -20.74 6.01 11.89
CA LEU A 177 -20.13 5.64 10.61
C LEU A 177 -21.13 5.80 9.45
N SER A 178 -22.38 5.37 9.63
CA SER A 178 -23.46 5.59 8.64
C SER A 178 -23.76 7.06 8.40
N TYR A 179 -23.56 7.93 9.40
CA TYR A 179 -23.73 9.36 9.22
C TYR A 179 -22.61 9.95 8.37
N VAL A 180 -21.36 9.48 8.52
CA VAL A 180 -20.21 9.86 7.69
C VAL A 180 -20.47 9.49 6.22
N GLU A 181 -20.86 8.24 5.97
CA GLU A 181 -21.19 7.75 4.62
C GLU A 181 -22.34 8.54 3.99
N GLN A 182 -23.37 8.88 4.78
CA GLN A 182 -24.50 9.68 4.28
C GLN A 182 -24.05 11.09 3.84
N LYS A 183 -23.07 11.69 4.52
CA LYS A 183 -22.53 13.00 4.12
C LYS A 183 -21.67 12.91 2.89
N GLY A 184 -20.83 11.89 2.75
CA GLY A 184 -20.09 11.62 1.52
C GLY A 184 -21.04 11.42 0.33
N GLU A 185 -22.09 10.62 0.50
CA GLU A 185 -23.10 10.41 -0.54
C GLU A 185 -23.82 11.71 -0.94
N ALA A 186 -24.15 12.55 0.04
CA ALA A 186 -24.80 13.82 -0.22
C ALA A 186 -23.90 14.81 -0.98
N ILE A 187 -22.58 14.69 -0.86
CA ILE A 187 -21.60 15.46 -1.64
C ILE A 187 -21.51 14.89 -3.05
N LYS A 188 -21.37 13.56 -3.18
CA LYS A 188 -21.36 12.82 -4.46
C LYS A 188 -22.59 13.14 -5.30
N LEU A 189 -23.79 13.14 -4.74
CA LEU A 189 -25.02 13.46 -5.49
C LEU A 189 -25.10 14.92 -5.97
N ARG A 190 -24.23 15.82 -5.48
CA ARG A 190 -24.23 17.26 -5.82
C ARG A 190 -22.98 17.72 -6.55
N SER A 191 -21.98 16.87 -6.76
CA SER A 191 -20.75 17.17 -7.51
C SER A 191 -21.02 17.84 -8.86
N ALA A 192 -21.99 17.35 -9.62
CA ALA A 192 -22.37 17.95 -10.90
C ALA A 192 -22.99 19.35 -10.76
N ASP A 193 -23.75 19.61 -9.69
CA ASP A 193 -24.30 20.94 -9.41
C ASP A 193 -23.22 21.90 -8.91
N ILE A 194 -22.26 21.40 -8.13
CA ILE A 194 -21.06 22.14 -7.70
C ILE A 194 -20.26 22.59 -8.91
N GLN A 195 -19.96 21.67 -9.82
CA GLN A 195 -19.21 21.97 -11.04
C GLN A 195 -19.91 23.05 -11.88
N ARG A 196 -21.25 23.00 -12.02
CA ARG A 196 -22.03 24.00 -12.76
C ARG A 196 -22.10 25.36 -12.06
N SER A 197 -21.98 25.38 -10.74
CA SER A 197 -22.10 26.60 -9.93
C SER A 197 -20.82 27.42 -9.88
N ASP A 198 -19.69 26.84 -10.34
CA ASP A 198 -18.39 27.51 -10.42
C ASP A 198 -17.86 27.52 -11.86
N PRO A 199 -18.24 28.51 -12.69
CA PRO A 199 -17.76 28.60 -14.07
C PRO A 199 -16.25 28.76 -14.19
N GLN A 200 -15.59 29.32 -13.16
CA GLN A 200 -14.13 29.53 -13.17
C GLN A 200 -13.37 28.20 -13.10
N SER A 201 -14.02 27.14 -12.61
CA SER A 201 -13.49 25.78 -12.68
C SER A 201 -13.23 25.30 -14.13
N GLN A 202 -14.04 25.76 -15.09
CA GLN A 202 -14.00 25.30 -16.49
C GLN A 202 -12.91 25.99 -17.32
N ASP A 203 -12.62 27.26 -17.03
CA ASP A 203 -11.71 28.08 -17.83
C ASP A 203 -10.23 27.94 -17.43
N GLY A 204 -9.92 27.19 -16.36
CA GLY A 204 -8.56 26.76 -16.00
C GLY A 204 -7.56 27.87 -15.62
N THR A 205 -8.01 29.11 -15.42
CA THR A 205 -7.13 30.29 -15.31
C THR A 205 -7.07 30.94 -13.91
N ALA A 206 -7.87 30.47 -12.93
CA ALA A 206 -7.94 31.03 -11.58
C ALA A 206 -8.28 29.97 -10.51
N PRO A 207 -7.86 30.16 -9.24
CA PRO A 207 -8.35 29.36 -8.11
C PRO A 207 -9.87 29.47 -8.03
N SER A 208 -10.53 28.33 -7.84
CA SER A 208 -11.99 28.20 -7.91
C SER A 208 -12.51 27.57 -6.61
N GLU A 209 -13.70 27.98 -6.16
CA GLU A 209 -14.29 27.46 -4.91
C GLU A 209 -14.53 25.94 -5.00
N SER A 210 -14.80 25.42 -6.20
CA SER A 210 -14.88 23.97 -6.45
C SER A 210 -13.53 23.28 -6.30
N GLY A 211 -12.43 23.92 -6.70
CA GLY A 211 -11.07 23.41 -6.56
C GLY A 211 -10.65 23.31 -5.09
N GLU A 212 -10.97 24.33 -4.29
CA GLU A 212 -10.78 24.31 -2.83
C GLU A 212 -11.56 23.16 -2.18
N LEU A 213 -12.80 22.91 -2.64
CA LEU A 213 -13.60 21.79 -2.16
C LEU A 213 -13.00 20.44 -2.58
N VAL A 214 -12.44 20.31 -3.78
CA VAL A 214 -11.73 19.10 -4.25
C VAL A 214 -10.50 18.84 -3.38
N GLN A 215 -9.66 19.84 -3.13
CA GLN A 215 -8.53 19.71 -2.21
C GLN A 215 -8.99 19.31 -0.81
N ALA A 216 -10.03 19.95 -0.28
CA ALA A 216 -10.58 19.61 1.03
C ALA A 216 -11.16 18.20 1.08
N LEU A 217 -11.71 17.67 -0.02
CA LEU A 217 -12.18 16.28 -0.10
C LEU A 217 -11.01 15.29 -0.06
N LEU A 218 -9.97 15.55 -0.84
CA LEU A 218 -8.77 14.71 -0.91
C LEU A 218 -8.01 14.69 0.44
N ASP A 219 -7.76 15.86 1.02
CA ASP A 219 -7.10 16.02 2.33
C ASP A 219 -7.84 15.23 3.41
N ARG A 220 -9.17 15.39 3.43
CA ARG A 220 -10.00 14.71 4.41
C ARG A 220 -10.08 13.22 4.15
N GLN A 221 -10.14 12.79 2.90
CA GLN A 221 -10.11 11.37 2.57
C GLN A 221 -8.85 10.70 3.13
N ILE A 222 -7.68 11.32 2.98
CA ILE A 222 -6.43 10.81 3.55
C ILE A 222 -6.52 10.67 5.06
N LYS A 223 -6.94 11.73 5.75
CA LYS A 223 -7.09 11.75 7.21
C LYS A 223 -8.14 10.76 7.72
N GLN A 224 -9.25 10.62 7.02
CA GLN A 224 -10.31 9.67 7.37
C GLN A 224 -9.84 8.22 7.21
N GLN A 225 -9.10 7.89 6.14
CA GLN A 225 -8.53 6.55 5.95
C GLN A 225 -7.54 6.21 7.07
N LYS A 226 -6.63 7.14 7.41
CA LYS A 226 -5.70 6.97 8.54
C LYS A 226 -6.43 6.71 9.85
N LEU A 227 -7.41 7.56 10.20
CA LEU A 227 -8.16 7.40 11.44
C LEU A 227 -8.96 6.08 11.47
N LEU A 228 -9.71 5.77 10.41
CA LEU A 228 -10.53 4.55 10.37
C LEU A 228 -9.66 3.28 10.48
N GLU A 229 -8.46 3.27 9.89
CA GLU A 229 -7.53 2.16 10.05
C GLU A 229 -6.97 2.03 11.47
N HIS A 230 -6.67 3.16 12.11
CA HIS A 230 -6.28 3.16 13.51
C HIS A 230 -7.39 2.56 14.39
N LEU A 231 -8.64 2.95 14.13
CA LEU A 231 -9.81 2.38 14.82
C LEU A 231 -10.00 0.88 14.53
N GLU A 232 -9.73 0.43 13.31
CA GLU A 232 -9.78 -0.98 12.93
C GLU A 232 -8.74 -1.82 13.69
N LYS A 233 -7.49 -1.36 13.72
CA LYS A 233 -6.38 -2.01 14.43
C LYS A 233 -6.69 -2.14 15.93
N GLN A 234 -7.18 -1.07 16.55
CA GLN A 234 -7.61 -1.09 17.95
C GLN A 234 -8.80 -2.05 18.18
N ALA A 235 -9.77 -2.09 17.26
CA ALA A 235 -10.92 -2.98 17.37
C ALA A 235 -10.51 -4.47 17.30
N ILE A 236 -9.50 -4.81 16.49
CA ILE A 236 -8.91 -6.17 16.44
C ILE A 236 -8.19 -6.48 17.75
N GLN A 237 -7.35 -5.56 18.24
CA GLN A 237 -6.51 -5.77 19.43
C GLN A 237 -7.30 -5.89 20.74
N GLU A 238 -8.43 -5.20 20.87
CA GLU A 238 -9.26 -5.27 22.09
C GLU A 238 -10.05 -6.58 22.23
N SER A 239 -10.03 -7.47 21.21
CA SER A 239 -10.57 -8.83 21.22
C SER A 239 -11.92 -8.98 21.96
N SER A 240 -12.93 -8.23 21.51
CA SER A 240 -14.29 -8.29 22.05
C SER A 240 -15.22 -9.16 21.18
N ASP A 241 -16.29 -9.69 21.75
CA ASP A 241 -17.36 -10.40 21.01
C ASP A 241 -17.97 -9.54 19.88
N THR A 242 -17.82 -8.22 19.97
CA THR A 242 -18.32 -7.24 18.99
C THR A 242 -17.29 -6.82 17.94
N ALA A 243 -16.01 -7.18 18.12
CA ALA A 243 -14.93 -6.83 17.21
C ALA A 243 -15.20 -7.24 15.76
N PRO A 244 -15.72 -8.45 15.45
CA PRO A 244 -15.96 -8.86 14.06
C PRO A 244 -16.90 -7.91 13.30
N ALA A 245 -18.05 -7.57 13.90
CA ALA A 245 -19.05 -6.72 13.28
C ALA A 245 -18.55 -5.28 13.12
N LEU A 246 -17.76 -4.81 14.09
CA LEU A 246 -17.20 -3.47 14.08
C LEU A 246 -16.08 -3.32 13.04
N VAL A 247 -15.12 -4.26 12.99
CA VAL A 247 -14.04 -4.28 11.99
C VAL A 247 -14.65 -4.30 10.59
N GLU A 248 -15.65 -5.15 10.36
CA GLU A 248 -16.39 -5.20 9.10
C GLU A 248 -17.06 -3.84 8.78
N ARG A 249 -17.67 -3.18 9.77
CA ARG A 249 -18.31 -1.88 9.57
C ARG A 249 -17.32 -0.77 9.24
N ILE A 250 -16.16 -0.76 9.89
CA ILE A 250 -15.09 0.21 9.65
C ILE A 250 -14.52 0.04 8.25
N GLN A 251 -14.20 -1.20 7.83
CA GLN A 251 -13.73 -1.51 6.48
C GLN A 251 -14.73 -1.05 5.41
N GLN A 252 -16.02 -1.36 5.56
CA GLN A 252 -17.05 -0.89 4.63
C GLN A 252 -17.12 0.64 4.55
N THR A 253 -16.95 1.33 5.68
CA THR A 253 -16.96 2.80 5.72
C THR A 253 -15.76 3.37 4.97
N ARG A 254 -14.58 2.75 5.12
CA ARG A 254 -13.36 3.13 4.40
C ARG A 254 -13.53 2.99 2.90
N GLU A 255 -14.03 1.84 2.45
CA GLU A 255 -14.27 1.56 1.03
C GLU A 255 -15.28 2.55 0.42
N ARG A 256 -16.45 2.70 1.05
CA ARG A 256 -17.48 3.64 0.56
C ARG A 256 -17.02 5.09 0.56
N SER A 257 -16.25 5.51 1.55
CA SER A 257 -15.75 6.90 1.59
C SER A 257 -14.76 7.14 0.44
N ALA A 258 -13.91 6.16 0.11
CA ALA A 258 -13.02 6.25 -1.05
C ALA A 258 -13.79 6.30 -2.38
N GLU A 259 -14.80 5.45 -2.55
CA GLU A 259 -15.70 5.45 -3.71
C GLU A 259 -16.37 6.82 -3.88
N GLN A 260 -16.99 7.33 -2.80
CA GLN A 260 -17.70 8.61 -2.82
C GLN A 260 -16.78 9.78 -3.16
N VAL A 261 -15.57 9.81 -2.61
CA VAL A 261 -14.58 10.86 -2.90
C VAL A 261 -14.06 10.74 -4.33
N GLY A 262 -13.69 9.53 -4.79
CA GLY A 262 -13.23 9.29 -6.15
C GLY A 262 -14.23 9.78 -7.19
N GLU A 263 -15.49 9.41 -7.04
CA GLU A 263 -16.55 9.88 -7.94
C GLU A 263 -16.81 11.39 -7.82
N SER A 264 -16.83 11.93 -6.60
CA SER A 264 -17.07 13.36 -6.37
C SER A 264 -16.00 14.21 -7.03
N VAL A 265 -14.73 13.85 -6.81
CA VAL A 265 -13.57 14.58 -7.34
C VAL A 265 -13.55 14.50 -8.86
N SER A 266 -13.76 13.31 -9.45
CA SER A 266 -13.78 13.14 -10.92
C SER A 266 -14.91 13.92 -11.59
N GLN A 267 -16.03 14.13 -10.90
CA GLN A 267 -17.15 14.93 -11.42
C GLN A 267 -16.96 16.43 -11.24
N MET A 268 -16.29 16.86 -10.15
CA MET A 268 -16.03 18.28 -9.88
C MET A 268 -14.84 18.82 -10.67
N GLU A 269 -13.80 18.02 -10.88
CA GLU A 269 -12.58 18.39 -11.61
C GLU A 269 -12.38 17.45 -12.80
N GLN A 270 -12.77 17.90 -13.98
CA GLN A 270 -12.63 17.16 -15.23
C GLN A 270 -11.29 17.47 -15.94
N ASN A 271 -10.58 18.51 -15.50
CA ASN A 271 -9.28 18.81 -16.06
C ASN A 271 -8.21 17.93 -15.37
N PRO A 272 -7.54 17.05 -16.14
CA PRO A 272 -6.57 16.11 -15.58
C PRO A 272 -5.38 16.82 -14.91
N GLU A 273 -4.87 17.90 -15.49
CA GLU A 273 -3.72 18.65 -14.97
C GLU A 273 -4.06 19.35 -13.64
N ARG A 274 -5.26 19.91 -13.52
CA ARG A 274 -5.73 20.52 -12.26
C ARG A 274 -5.97 19.48 -11.18
N LEU A 275 -6.58 18.35 -11.54
CA LEU A 275 -6.78 17.25 -10.60
C LEU A 275 -5.44 16.77 -10.05
N ALA A 276 -4.44 16.57 -10.93
CA ALA A 276 -3.09 16.22 -10.54
C ALA A 276 -2.46 17.26 -9.61
N ALA A 277 -2.62 18.56 -9.91
CA ALA A 277 -2.11 19.65 -9.07
C ALA A 277 -2.78 19.67 -7.68
N HIS A 278 -4.11 19.50 -7.60
CA HIS A 278 -4.84 19.46 -6.34
C HIS A 278 -4.40 18.26 -5.47
N MET A 279 -4.20 17.09 -6.08
CA MET A 279 -3.67 15.93 -5.37
C MET A 279 -2.27 16.19 -4.85
N GLN A 280 -1.38 16.67 -5.72
CA GLN A 280 -0.01 16.98 -5.37
C GLN A 280 0.07 17.92 -4.15
N GLU A 281 -0.64 19.05 -4.21
CA GLU A 281 -0.66 20.04 -3.13
C GLU A 281 -1.14 19.43 -1.81
N VAL A 282 -2.24 18.68 -1.84
CA VAL A 282 -2.79 18.01 -0.66
C VAL A 282 -1.80 17.03 -0.04
N LEU A 283 -1.08 16.27 -0.86
CA LEU A 283 -0.14 15.24 -0.41
C LEU A 283 1.14 15.85 0.17
N GLU A 284 1.63 16.94 -0.42
CA GLU A 284 2.78 17.70 0.08
C GLU A 284 2.46 18.31 1.46
N ASP A 285 1.28 18.93 1.58
CA ASP A 285 0.82 19.63 2.78
C ASP A 285 0.39 18.69 3.92
N GLN A 286 0.24 17.38 3.67
CA GLN A 286 -0.08 16.44 4.73
C GLN A 286 1.00 16.45 5.83
N PRO A 287 0.64 16.62 7.11
CA PRO A 287 1.57 16.35 8.19
C PRO A 287 1.90 14.85 8.23
N GLY A 288 3.12 14.54 8.66
CA GLY A 288 3.58 13.16 8.79
C GLY A 288 5.09 13.09 8.95
N SER A 289 5.59 11.86 9.02
CA SER A 289 7.01 11.56 9.11
C SER A 289 7.72 11.77 7.77
N GLU A 290 9.02 11.51 7.74
CA GLU A 290 9.77 11.42 6.47
C GLU A 290 9.30 10.29 5.54
N PHE A 291 8.54 9.31 6.06
CA PHE A 291 7.96 8.19 5.31
C PHE A 291 6.48 8.36 4.94
N LYS A 292 5.88 9.53 5.24
CA LYS A 292 4.45 9.83 4.99
C LYS A 292 4.00 9.53 3.56
N HIS A 293 4.92 9.64 2.59
CA HIS A 293 4.63 9.39 1.18
C HIS A 293 4.23 7.93 0.92
N LEU A 294 4.76 6.94 1.66
CA LEU A 294 4.31 5.54 1.53
C LEU A 294 2.82 5.41 1.85
N ARG A 295 2.39 6.05 2.94
CA ARG A 295 1.01 6.02 3.39
C ARG A 295 0.08 6.77 2.44
N ASN A 296 0.54 7.91 1.94
CA ASN A 296 -0.15 8.69 0.93
C ASN A 296 -0.32 7.89 -0.38
N LEU A 297 0.70 7.15 -0.82
CA LEU A 297 0.66 6.28 -1.99
C LEU A 297 -0.40 5.18 -1.86
N GLU A 298 -0.50 4.52 -0.70
CA GLU A 298 -1.53 3.51 -0.47
C GLU A 298 -2.95 4.09 -0.62
N ILE A 299 -3.18 5.25 -0.02
CA ILE A 299 -4.50 5.91 -0.07
C ILE A 299 -4.82 6.37 -1.49
N LEU A 300 -3.85 6.92 -2.22
CA LEU A 300 -4.03 7.28 -3.62
C LEU A 300 -4.37 6.07 -4.49
N ARG A 301 -3.70 4.94 -4.29
CA ARG A 301 -4.01 3.69 -5.02
C ARG A 301 -5.45 3.23 -4.74
N ARG A 302 -5.95 3.40 -3.51
CA ARG A 302 -7.35 3.13 -3.17
C ARG A 302 -8.33 4.09 -3.88
N VAL A 303 -7.97 5.38 -3.98
CA VAL A 303 -8.77 6.37 -4.73
C VAL A 303 -8.72 6.08 -6.23
N GLU A 304 -7.56 5.71 -6.79
CA GLU A 304 -7.36 5.30 -8.19
C GLU A 304 -8.31 4.16 -8.59
N GLU A 305 -8.46 3.16 -7.72
CA GLU A 305 -9.37 2.03 -7.96
C GLU A 305 -10.85 2.47 -7.99
N SER A 306 -11.16 3.60 -7.38
CA SER A 306 -12.52 4.15 -7.20
C SER A 306 -12.93 5.21 -8.23
N VAL A 307 -12.00 5.69 -9.06
CA VAL A 307 -12.29 6.69 -10.09
C VAL A 307 -12.57 6.05 -11.45
N PRO A 308 -13.29 6.75 -12.36
CA PRO A 308 -13.38 6.38 -13.76
C PRO A 308 -11.99 6.28 -14.43
N GLU A 309 -11.89 5.48 -15.50
CA GLU A 309 -10.62 5.19 -16.18
C GLU A 309 -9.87 6.46 -16.63
N GLU A 310 -10.58 7.50 -17.06
CA GLU A 310 -9.95 8.76 -17.50
C GLU A 310 -9.25 9.49 -16.35
N ALA A 311 -9.83 9.47 -15.15
CA ALA A 311 -9.20 10.05 -13.96
C ALA A 311 -8.15 9.09 -13.37
N ARG A 312 -8.30 7.78 -13.59
CA ARG A 312 -7.37 6.76 -13.13
C ARG A 312 -5.96 6.99 -13.66
N ASP A 313 -5.84 7.23 -14.96
CA ASP A 313 -4.55 7.50 -15.60
C ASP A 313 -3.87 8.75 -15.03
N VAL A 314 -4.64 9.78 -14.68
CA VAL A 314 -4.12 11.00 -14.04
C VAL A 314 -3.57 10.71 -12.64
N ILE A 315 -4.30 9.96 -11.83
CA ILE A 315 -3.86 9.58 -10.49
C ILE A 315 -2.60 8.72 -10.58
N ARG A 316 -2.58 7.78 -11.54
CA ARG A 316 -1.43 6.94 -11.81
C ARG A 316 -0.20 7.76 -12.19
N ASP A 317 -0.34 8.74 -13.08
CA ASP A 317 0.76 9.63 -13.46
C ASP A 317 1.31 10.41 -12.25
N VAL A 318 0.45 10.93 -11.36
CA VAL A 318 0.89 11.60 -10.12
C VAL A 318 1.65 10.65 -9.21
N VAL A 319 1.14 9.43 -9.04
CA VAL A 319 1.80 8.38 -8.27
C VAL A 319 3.18 8.09 -8.85
N GLU A 320 3.26 7.74 -10.13
CA GLU A 320 4.46 7.24 -10.79
C GLU A 320 5.55 8.31 -10.95
N THR A 321 5.18 9.51 -11.40
CA THR A 321 6.16 10.53 -11.77
C THR A 321 6.68 11.33 -10.58
N LYS A 322 5.89 11.44 -9.51
CA LYS A 322 6.17 12.38 -8.42
C LYS A 322 6.26 11.71 -7.07
N MET A 323 5.21 11.02 -6.63
CA MET A 323 5.15 10.52 -5.25
C MET A 323 6.15 9.39 -5.00
N LEU A 324 6.30 8.45 -5.94
CA LEU A 324 7.31 7.39 -5.86
C LEU A 324 8.73 7.97 -5.80
N LYS A 325 8.97 9.04 -6.58
CA LYS A 325 10.26 9.73 -6.64
C LYS A 325 10.56 10.47 -5.34
N GLU A 326 9.63 11.28 -4.83
CA GLU A 326 9.80 12.00 -3.56
C GLU A 326 10.05 11.05 -2.39
N PHE A 327 9.34 9.93 -2.35
CA PHE A 327 9.59 8.89 -1.36
C PHE A 327 11.01 8.34 -1.45
N THR A 328 11.49 8.03 -2.67
CA THR A 328 12.84 7.51 -2.90
C THR A 328 13.92 8.55 -2.59
N ASP A 329 13.69 9.81 -2.96
CA ASP A 329 14.58 10.93 -2.68
C ASP A 329 14.70 11.17 -1.16
N ASN A 330 13.58 11.16 -0.43
CA ASN A 330 13.57 11.28 1.03
C ASN A 330 14.29 10.11 1.70
N LEU A 331 14.02 8.88 1.25
CA LEU A 331 14.71 7.70 1.76
C LEU A 331 16.23 7.77 1.49
N GLY A 332 16.63 8.33 0.35
CA GLY A 332 18.03 8.55 -0.04
C GLY A 332 18.79 9.55 0.84
N GLN A 333 18.11 10.38 1.62
CA GLN A 333 18.75 11.37 2.51
C GLN A 333 19.40 10.73 3.75
N PHE A 334 18.94 9.54 4.15
CA PHE A 334 19.51 8.81 5.28
C PHE A 334 20.80 8.07 4.89
N PRO A 335 21.78 7.96 5.80
CA PRO A 335 22.91 7.05 5.62
C PRO A 335 22.43 5.59 5.43
N PRO A 336 23.11 4.78 4.60
CA PRO A 336 22.82 3.36 4.34
C PRO A 336 22.33 2.53 5.54
N GLU A 337 23.10 2.54 6.63
CA GLU A 337 22.82 1.72 7.82
C GLU A 337 21.58 2.22 8.58
N GLU A 338 21.51 3.53 8.84
CA GLU A 338 20.37 4.17 9.52
C GLU A 338 19.08 4.04 8.69
N ARG A 339 19.18 4.20 7.37
CA ARG A 339 18.06 4.07 6.43
C ARG A 339 17.39 2.72 6.58
N ARG A 340 18.18 1.64 6.58
CA ARG A 340 17.67 0.28 6.66
C ARG A 340 16.95 0.04 7.98
N GLU A 341 17.60 0.34 9.10
CA GLU A 341 17.04 0.10 10.44
C GLU A 341 15.77 0.94 10.67
N LYS A 342 15.85 2.25 10.41
CA LYS A 342 14.73 3.18 10.62
C LYS A 342 13.53 2.83 9.75
N PHE A 343 13.77 2.55 8.47
CA PHE A 343 12.70 2.20 7.54
C PHE A 343 12.12 0.80 7.83
N GLN A 344 12.96 -0.18 8.19
CA GLN A 344 12.50 -1.51 8.60
C GLN A 344 11.56 -1.42 9.81
N ASN A 345 11.94 -0.66 10.84
CA ASN A 345 11.09 -0.44 12.01
C ASN A 345 9.76 0.25 11.64
N TYR A 346 9.80 1.19 10.68
CA TYR A 346 8.60 1.84 10.17
C TYR A 346 7.67 0.84 9.44
N VAL A 347 8.18 0.05 8.49
CA VAL A 347 7.36 -0.92 7.73
C VAL A 347 6.84 -2.07 8.58
N GLU A 348 7.50 -2.38 9.69
CA GLU A 348 7.07 -3.41 10.64
C GLU A 348 5.76 -3.01 11.35
N HIS A 349 5.58 -1.72 11.62
CA HIS A 349 4.49 -1.26 12.49
C HIS A 349 3.42 -0.44 11.78
N ILE A 350 3.72 0.14 10.60
CA ILE A 350 2.80 1.00 9.85
C ILE A 350 1.54 0.23 9.39
N GLY A 351 0.36 0.71 9.75
CA GLY A 351 -0.92 0.17 9.32
C GLY A 351 -1.13 0.30 7.80
N GLY A 352 -2.25 -0.19 7.31
CA GLY A 352 -2.54 -0.16 5.87
C GLY A 352 -3.04 -1.47 5.30
N ASP A 353 -3.17 -1.47 3.99
CA ASP A 353 -3.37 -2.66 3.17
C ASP A 353 -2.00 -3.20 2.71
N GLU A 354 -1.57 -4.30 3.33
CA GLU A 354 -0.30 -4.96 3.01
C GLU A 354 -0.18 -5.36 1.54
N THR A 355 -1.30 -5.73 0.90
CA THR A 355 -1.29 -6.13 -0.52
C THR A 355 -1.03 -4.94 -1.45
N ARG A 356 -1.49 -3.73 -1.07
CA ARG A 356 -1.15 -2.49 -1.78
C ARG A 356 0.30 -2.10 -1.55
N HIS A 357 0.82 -2.28 -0.33
CA HIS A 357 2.23 -2.02 -0.06
C HIS A 357 3.16 -2.88 -0.90
N VAL A 358 2.88 -4.18 -1.05
CA VAL A 358 3.66 -5.08 -1.94
C VAL A 358 3.73 -4.52 -3.36
N GLU A 359 2.59 -4.11 -3.92
CA GLU A 359 2.52 -3.50 -5.25
C GLU A 359 3.30 -2.17 -5.34
N ILE A 360 3.18 -1.31 -4.33
CA ILE A 360 3.90 -0.03 -4.28
C ILE A 360 5.42 -0.27 -4.30
N PHE A 361 5.93 -1.23 -3.53
CA PHE A 361 7.36 -1.56 -3.55
C PHE A 361 7.82 -2.15 -4.87
N ASP A 362 6.96 -2.93 -5.54
CA ASP A 362 7.27 -3.39 -6.90
C ASP A 362 7.41 -2.23 -7.88
N GLN A 363 6.61 -1.18 -7.75
CA GLN A 363 6.72 0.02 -8.58
C GLN A 363 7.93 0.88 -8.19
N LEU A 364 8.22 1.02 -6.90
CA LEU A 364 9.41 1.74 -6.43
C LEU A 364 10.70 1.12 -6.98
N LYS A 365 10.81 -0.20 -7.03
CA LYS A 365 11.96 -0.91 -7.61
C LYS A 365 12.15 -0.64 -9.11
N GLN A 366 11.12 -0.15 -9.80
CA GLN A 366 11.15 0.13 -11.24
C GLN A 366 11.66 1.54 -11.57
N LEU A 367 11.83 2.41 -10.59
CA LEU A 367 12.32 3.76 -10.85
C LEU A 367 13.73 3.73 -11.45
N ASP A 368 13.91 4.53 -12.50
CA ASP A 368 15.17 4.60 -13.26
C ASP A 368 16.36 5.07 -12.39
N ASP A 369 16.14 5.73 -11.26
CA ASP A 369 17.16 6.31 -10.38
C ASP A 369 17.33 5.57 -9.05
N ILE A 370 16.63 4.45 -8.84
CA ILE A 370 16.78 3.68 -7.60
C ILE A 370 18.20 3.08 -7.47
N SER A 371 18.78 3.21 -6.29
CA SER A 371 20.03 2.55 -5.93
C SER A 371 19.80 1.04 -5.69
N GLY A 372 20.81 0.21 -5.96
CA GLY A 372 20.72 -1.22 -5.67
C GLY A 372 20.48 -1.53 -4.19
N GLU A 373 20.94 -0.65 -3.30
CA GLU A 373 20.66 -0.73 -1.87
C GLU A 373 19.19 -0.48 -1.55
N ASN A 374 18.58 0.60 -2.08
CA ASN A 374 17.16 0.88 -1.86
C ASN A 374 16.28 -0.22 -2.44
N ALA A 375 16.66 -0.79 -3.59
CA ALA A 375 15.96 -1.93 -4.16
C ALA A 375 15.94 -3.15 -3.20
N GLN A 376 17.05 -3.40 -2.49
CA GLN A 376 17.11 -4.45 -1.46
C GLN A 376 16.27 -4.11 -0.22
N VAL A 377 16.26 -2.84 0.21
CA VAL A 377 15.41 -2.38 1.31
C VAL A 377 13.92 -2.58 0.97
N PHE A 378 13.50 -2.24 -0.25
CA PHE A 378 12.13 -2.46 -0.71
C PHE A 378 11.80 -3.95 -0.82
N GLU A 379 12.73 -4.76 -1.31
CA GLU A 379 12.56 -6.20 -1.37
C GLU A 379 12.38 -6.84 0.02
N ALA A 380 13.18 -6.42 1.02
CA ALA A 380 13.00 -6.85 2.39
C ALA A 380 11.68 -6.37 3.00
N SER A 381 11.24 -5.15 2.63
CA SER A 381 9.96 -4.60 3.09
C SER A 381 8.76 -5.40 2.56
N LYS A 382 8.84 -5.92 1.33
CA LYS A 382 7.81 -6.82 0.78
C LYS A 382 7.65 -8.08 1.62
N ASP A 383 8.75 -8.70 2.06
CA ASP A 383 8.67 -9.86 2.98
C ASP A 383 7.95 -9.51 4.29
N ILE A 384 8.22 -8.32 4.85
CA ILE A 384 7.57 -7.84 6.08
C ILE A 384 6.05 -7.68 5.86
N PHE A 385 5.63 -7.00 4.80
CA PHE A 385 4.20 -6.82 4.52
C PHE A 385 3.49 -8.13 4.22
N VAL A 386 4.15 -9.07 3.52
CA VAL A 386 3.56 -10.38 3.27
C VAL A 386 3.41 -11.21 4.54
N ARG A 387 4.40 -11.17 5.45
CA ARG A 387 4.27 -11.81 6.78
C ARG A 387 3.13 -11.18 7.57
N ARG A 388 3.07 -9.86 7.64
CA ARG A 388 2.02 -9.12 8.38
C ARG A 388 0.63 -9.38 7.82
N PHE A 389 0.50 -9.55 6.50
CA PHE A 389 -0.74 -9.99 5.88
C PHE A 389 -1.17 -11.36 6.40
N GLY A 390 -0.24 -12.33 6.47
CA GLY A 390 -0.47 -13.64 7.06
C GLY A 390 -0.91 -13.56 8.53
N GLU A 391 -0.17 -12.82 9.35
CA GLU A 391 -0.48 -12.60 10.78
C GLU A 391 -1.87 -11.97 10.97
N ARG A 392 -2.23 -10.96 10.16
CA ARG A 392 -3.55 -10.33 10.19
C ARG A 392 -4.65 -11.33 9.85
N VAL A 393 -4.42 -12.20 8.87
CA VAL A 393 -5.38 -13.26 8.51
C VAL A 393 -5.54 -14.27 9.65
N GLU A 394 -4.46 -14.65 10.31
CA GLU A 394 -4.50 -15.53 11.49
C GLU A 394 -5.30 -14.89 12.64
N GLN A 395 -5.09 -13.60 12.91
CA GLN A 395 -5.86 -12.83 13.90
C GLN A 395 -7.36 -12.82 13.58
N PHE A 396 -7.75 -12.78 12.30
CA PHE A 396 -9.17 -12.92 11.94
C PHE A 396 -9.72 -14.30 12.29
N GLY A 397 -8.90 -15.34 12.23
CA GLY A 397 -9.24 -16.70 12.67
C GLY A 397 -9.63 -16.74 14.16
N GLU A 398 -8.92 -15.98 15.00
CA GLU A 398 -9.22 -15.84 16.43
C GLU A 398 -10.58 -15.18 16.69
N LEU A 399 -11.03 -14.32 15.77
CA LEU A 399 -12.32 -13.64 15.78
C LEU A 399 -13.49 -14.48 15.22
N GLY A 400 -13.20 -15.72 14.77
CA GLY A 400 -14.18 -16.71 14.33
C GLY A 400 -14.13 -16.99 12.82
N GLU A 401 -14.27 -18.27 12.45
CA GLU A 401 -14.07 -18.78 11.08
C GLU A 401 -14.96 -18.08 10.03
N GLU A 402 -16.22 -17.77 10.35
CA GLU A 402 -17.13 -17.12 9.42
C GLU A 402 -16.72 -15.67 9.13
N PHE A 403 -16.25 -14.95 10.16
CA PHE A 403 -15.69 -13.61 10.00
C PHE A 403 -14.37 -13.67 9.26
N ALA A 404 -13.47 -14.58 9.63
CA ALA A 404 -12.18 -14.78 8.97
C ALA A 404 -12.33 -15.01 7.47
N ALA A 405 -13.27 -15.85 7.05
CA ALA A 405 -13.55 -16.09 5.64
C ALA A 405 -14.00 -14.81 4.91
N ARG A 406 -14.88 -14.00 5.52
CA ARG A 406 -15.31 -12.72 4.91
C ARG A 406 -14.19 -11.68 4.89
N ALA A 407 -13.38 -11.62 5.95
CA ALA A 407 -12.28 -10.68 6.07
C ALA A 407 -11.17 -11.00 5.05
N ARG A 408 -10.83 -12.28 4.87
CA ARG A 408 -9.94 -12.74 3.79
C ARG A 408 -10.48 -12.41 2.40
N GLU A 409 -11.77 -12.70 2.15
CA GLU A 409 -12.40 -12.38 0.87
C GLU A 409 -12.29 -10.89 0.55
N ARG A 410 -12.53 -10.00 1.52
CA ARG A 410 -12.39 -8.54 1.37
C ARG A 410 -10.95 -8.11 1.17
N ALA A 411 -10.02 -8.63 1.97
CA ALA A 411 -8.61 -8.28 1.88
C ALA A 411 -8.02 -8.61 0.50
N LEU A 412 -8.54 -9.65 -0.15
CA LEU A 412 -8.13 -10.03 -1.50
C LEU A 412 -9.04 -9.43 -2.60
N ALA A 413 -10.23 -8.91 -2.29
CA ALA A 413 -11.25 -8.53 -3.27
C ALA A 413 -10.74 -7.63 -4.40
N ARG A 414 -9.78 -6.74 -4.09
CA ARG A 414 -9.15 -5.86 -5.07
C ARG A 414 -8.51 -6.57 -6.26
N PHE A 415 -8.07 -7.82 -6.11
CA PHE A 415 -7.48 -8.61 -7.20
C PHE A 415 -8.53 -9.09 -8.22
N LYS A 416 -9.81 -9.07 -7.85
CA LYS A 416 -10.94 -9.36 -8.74
C LYS A 416 -11.48 -8.11 -9.43
N GLU A 417 -11.28 -6.94 -8.83
CA GLU A 417 -11.89 -5.68 -9.25
C GLU A 417 -10.95 -4.85 -10.14
N GLY A 418 -11.52 -4.01 -11.01
CA GLY A 418 -10.75 -3.02 -11.79
C GLY A 418 -10.23 -3.48 -13.16
N GLY A 419 -10.57 -4.68 -13.60
CA GLY A 419 -10.19 -5.20 -14.92
C GLY A 419 -8.83 -5.90 -14.94
N ALA A 420 -8.28 -6.04 -16.14
CA ALA A 420 -7.00 -6.68 -16.42
C ALA A 420 -5.82 -5.79 -16.00
N ASP A 421 -5.46 -5.85 -14.72
CA ASP A 421 -4.31 -5.14 -14.16
C ASP A 421 -3.18 -6.11 -13.84
N VAL A 422 -2.04 -5.91 -14.51
CA VAL A 422 -0.89 -6.80 -14.33
C VAL A 422 -0.13 -6.52 -13.04
N SER A 423 -0.16 -5.28 -12.53
CA SER A 423 0.45 -4.97 -11.23
C SER A 423 -0.23 -5.76 -10.11
N LYS A 424 -1.56 -5.87 -10.17
CA LYS A 424 -2.35 -6.72 -9.27
C LYS A 424 -2.02 -8.20 -9.40
N LEU A 425 -1.90 -8.71 -10.63
CA LEU A 425 -1.53 -10.10 -10.88
C LEU A 425 -0.13 -10.42 -10.33
N ARG A 426 0.81 -9.48 -10.48
CA ARG A 426 2.17 -9.62 -9.94
C ARG A 426 2.18 -9.57 -8.42
N ALA A 427 1.44 -8.64 -7.81
CA ALA A 427 1.34 -8.56 -6.36
C ALA A 427 0.75 -9.83 -5.75
N ILE A 428 -0.29 -10.44 -6.33
CA ILE A 428 -0.84 -11.71 -5.81
C ILE A 428 0.11 -12.89 -6.01
N GLU A 429 0.83 -12.96 -7.15
CA GLU A 429 1.86 -13.98 -7.40
C GLU A 429 3.03 -13.83 -6.42
N ASP A 430 3.41 -12.59 -6.11
CA ASP A 430 4.46 -12.28 -5.15
C ASP A 430 4.07 -12.67 -3.72
N ILE A 431 2.83 -12.35 -3.31
CA ILE A 431 2.24 -12.79 -2.04
C ILE A 431 2.24 -14.34 -1.96
N GLU A 432 1.73 -15.02 -2.99
CA GLU A 432 1.68 -16.49 -3.04
C GLU A 432 3.08 -17.11 -2.91
N SER A 433 4.07 -16.52 -3.59
CA SER A 433 5.45 -17.04 -3.59
C SER A 433 6.20 -16.84 -2.27
N ARG A 434 5.68 -15.98 -1.39
CA ARG A 434 6.37 -15.56 -0.15
C ARG A 434 5.70 -16.06 1.11
N ILE A 435 4.38 -16.18 1.16
CA ILE A 435 3.72 -16.67 2.36
C ILE A 435 3.95 -18.18 2.45
N ASN A 436 4.59 -18.61 3.54
CA ASN A 436 4.45 -20.00 3.97
C ASN A 436 3.11 -20.15 4.70
N ILE A 437 2.08 -20.57 3.97
CA ILE A 437 0.73 -20.67 4.48
C ILE A 437 0.51 -22.07 5.07
N ASP A 438 0.52 -22.19 6.39
CA ASP A 438 -0.03 -23.37 7.06
C ASP A 438 -1.59 -23.38 7.00
N ASP A 439 -2.21 -22.20 6.80
CA ASP A 439 -3.65 -22.03 6.58
C ASP A 439 -4.10 -22.40 5.14
N GLU A 440 -4.40 -23.68 4.91
CA GLU A 440 -4.98 -24.18 3.66
C GLU A 440 -6.23 -23.42 3.18
N ALA A 441 -6.96 -22.70 4.05
CA ALA A 441 -8.06 -21.82 3.61
C ALA A 441 -7.55 -20.55 2.94
N LEU A 442 -6.58 -19.86 3.55
CA LEU A 442 -5.97 -18.68 2.94
C LEU A 442 -5.30 -19.01 1.59
N ARG A 443 -4.59 -20.14 1.50
CA ARG A 443 -3.99 -20.59 0.25
C ARG A 443 -5.03 -20.78 -0.86
N ARG A 444 -6.17 -21.39 -0.53
CA ARG A 444 -7.29 -21.56 -1.47
C ARG A 444 -7.92 -20.22 -1.87
N ASP A 445 -8.01 -19.25 -0.95
CA ASP A 445 -8.57 -17.93 -1.23
C ASP A 445 -7.64 -17.11 -2.14
N ILE A 446 -6.31 -17.17 -1.94
CA ILE A 446 -5.31 -16.57 -2.85
C ILE A 446 -5.42 -17.19 -4.24
N GLU A 447 -5.43 -18.51 -4.34
CA GLU A 447 -5.53 -19.20 -5.64
C GLU A 447 -6.85 -18.89 -6.37
N LYS A 448 -7.95 -18.82 -5.61
CA LYS A 448 -9.27 -18.41 -6.14
C LYS A 448 -9.21 -17.02 -6.75
N HIS A 449 -8.59 -16.07 -6.06
CA HIS A 449 -8.52 -14.67 -6.53
C HIS A 449 -7.50 -14.48 -7.63
N ARG A 450 -6.41 -15.25 -7.63
CA ARG A 450 -5.47 -15.33 -8.75
C ARG A 450 -6.17 -15.82 -10.02
N THR A 451 -6.93 -16.91 -9.89
CA THR A 451 -7.76 -17.44 -10.99
C THR A 451 -8.79 -16.42 -11.46
N ALA A 452 -9.42 -15.69 -10.54
CA ALA A 452 -10.39 -14.64 -10.87
C ALA A 452 -9.73 -13.48 -11.63
N ALA A 453 -8.54 -13.03 -11.23
CA ALA A 453 -7.76 -12.01 -11.92
C ALA A 453 -7.40 -12.44 -13.35
N ILE A 454 -6.95 -13.69 -13.52
CA ILE A 454 -6.66 -14.29 -14.83
C ILE A 454 -7.92 -14.39 -15.69
N GLN A 455 -9.06 -14.72 -15.09
CA GLN A 455 -10.34 -14.80 -15.80
C GLN A 455 -10.83 -13.40 -16.22
N ALA A 456 -10.70 -12.38 -15.37
CA ALA A 456 -11.00 -11.00 -15.72
C ALA A 456 -10.12 -10.52 -16.89
N PHE A 457 -8.83 -10.86 -16.85
CA PHE A 457 -7.91 -10.64 -17.96
C PHE A 457 -8.42 -11.29 -19.25
N LYS A 458 -8.77 -12.57 -19.17
CA LYS A 458 -9.26 -13.33 -20.33
C LYS A 458 -10.54 -12.73 -20.93
N GLU A 459 -11.44 -12.23 -20.10
CA GLU A 459 -12.70 -11.60 -20.53
C GLU A 459 -12.46 -10.25 -21.20
N GLU A 460 -11.56 -9.43 -20.65
CA GLU A 460 -11.20 -8.14 -21.24
C GLU A 460 -10.48 -8.29 -22.60
N PHE A 461 -9.71 -9.36 -22.76
CA PHE A 461 -8.99 -9.69 -23.99
C PHE A 461 -9.68 -10.79 -24.83
N ALA A 462 -11.00 -10.93 -24.72
CA ALA A 462 -11.77 -11.92 -25.49
C ALA A 462 -11.86 -11.57 -27.00
N ASP A 463 -11.83 -10.28 -27.35
CA ASP A 463 -11.85 -9.78 -28.73
C ASP A 463 -10.51 -9.12 -29.09
N PRO A 464 -9.50 -9.89 -29.49
CA PRO A 464 -8.17 -9.36 -29.81
C PRO A 464 -8.15 -8.49 -31.07
N GLU A 465 -9.20 -8.48 -31.89
CA GLU A 465 -9.27 -7.69 -33.12
C GLU A 465 -9.75 -6.25 -32.87
N SER A 466 -10.31 -5.95 -31.69
CA SER A 466 -10.69 -4.60 -31.33
C SER A 466 -9.48 -3.69 -31.14
N GLN A 467 -9.50 -2.50 -31.76
CA GLN A 467 -8.43 -1.50 -31.61
C GLN A 467 -8.22 -1.07 -30.16
N THR A 468 -9.29 -1.03 -29.35
CA THR A 468 -9.20 -0.69 -27.93
C THR A 468 -8.46 -1.77 -27.14
N VAL A 469 -8.71 -3.04 -27.46
CA VAL A 469 -8.04 -4.19 -26.85
C VAL A 469 -6.57 -4.22 -27.27
N ALA A 470 -6.26 -3.89 -28.52
CA ALA A 470 -4.88 -3.77 -28.99
C ALA A 470 -4.08 -2.66 -28.31
N ALA A 471 -4.69 -1.49 -28.06
CA ALA A 471 -4.04 -0.39 -27.33
C ALA A 471 -3.80 -0.76 -25.85
N LYS A 472 -4.81 -1.34 -25.19
CA LYS A 472 -4.67 -1.85 -23.82
C LYS A 472 -3.60 -2.94 -23.72
N PHE A 473 -3.54 -3.83 -24.71
CA PHE A 473 -2.48 -4.82 -24.81
C PHE A 473 -1.10 -4.20 -24.87
N GLU A 474 -0.91 -3.22 -25.75
CA GLU A 474 0.38 -2.56 -25.91
C GLU A 474 0.80 -1.89 -24.60
N LYS A 475 -0.14 -1.26 -23.88
CA LYS A 475 0.08 -0.69 -22.54
C LYS A 475 0.53 -1.76 -21.54
N LEU A 476 -0.22 -2.84 -21.35
CA LEU A 476 0.11 -3.91 -20.39
C LEU A 476 1.40 -4.65 -20.75
N SER A 477 1.60 -4.94 -22.04
CA SER A 477 2.82 -5.58 -22.52
C SER A 477 4.03 -4.68 -22.27
N LYS A 478 3.88 -3.36 -22.37
CA LYS A 478 4.93 -2.41 -22.07
C LYS A 478 5.21 -2.37 -20.56
N GLU A 479 4.18 -2.29 -19.72
CA GLU A 479 4.31 -2.31 -18.25
C GLU A 479 5.08 -3.57 -17.77
N LEU A 480 4.74 -4.75 -18.29
CA LEU A 480 5.45 -6.00 -18.03
C LEU A 480 6.89 -5.99 -18.57
N ALA A 481 7.06 -5.56 -19.81
CA ALA A 481 8.37 -5.61 -20.45
C ALA A 481 9.35 -4.59 -19.85
N ASP A 482 8.85 -3.49 -19.29
CA ASP A 482 9.64 -2.53 -18.54
C ASP A 482 10.06 -3.08 -17.16
N ASN A 483 9.41 -4.15 -16.64
CA ASN A 483 9.86 -4.88 -15.45
C ASN A 483 9.95 -6.42 -15.66
N PRO A 484 10.98 -6.90 -16.38
CA PRO A 484 11.13 -8.31 -16.70
C PRO A 484 11.76 -9.11 -15.54
N ASP A 485 11.09 -9.18 -14.39
CA ASP A 485 11.54 -9.93 -13.23
C ASP A 485 10.92 -11.34 -13.15
N PRO A 486 11.45 -12.24 -12.31
CA PRO A 486 10.93 -13.62 -12.19
C PRO A 486 9.42 -13.68 -11.92
N ILE A 487 8.89 -12.74 -11.13
CA ILE A 487 7.46 -12.67 -10.80
C ILE A 487 6.63 -12.29 -12.03
N ALA A 488 7.09 -11.33 -12.84
CA ALA A 488 6.44 -10.97 -14.11
C ALA A 488 6.40 -12.17 -15.09
N PHE A 489 7.49 -12.95 -15.17
CA PHE A 489 7.51 -14.19 -15.95
C PHE A 489 6.52 -15.23 -15.45
N LYS A 490 6.47 -15.47 -14.13
CA LYS A 490 5.48 -16.36 -13.50
C LYS A 490 4.06 -15.90 -13.79
N ALA A 491 3.77 -14.60 -13.66
CA ALA A 491 2.46 -14.02 -13.96
C ALA A 491 2.04 -14.27 -15.43
N ILE A 492 2.94 -14.06 -16.40
CA ILE A 492 2.66 -14.37 -17.82
C ILE A 492 2.44 -15.86 -18.04
N GLN A 493 3.21 -16.72 -17.38
CA GLN A 493 3.04 -18.17 -17.48
C GLN A 493 1.67 -18.61 -16.93
N SER A 494 1.29 -18.11 -15.76
CA SER A 494 -0.03 -18.31 -15.14
C SER A 494 -1.17 -17.86 -16.07
N LEU A 495 -1.00 -16.74 -16.77
CA LEU A 495 -1.93 -16.32 -17.84
C LEU A 495 -1.96 -17.36 -18.97
N LYS A 496 -0.80 -17.74 -19.54
CA LYS A 496 -0.71 -18.68 -20.68
C LYS A 496 -1.41 -20.01 -20.43
N GLU A 497 -1.28 -20.56 -19.24
CA GLU A 497 -1.86 -21.85 -18.86
C GLU A 497 -3.41 -21.84 -18.92
N ASN A 498 -4.01 -20.69 -18.63
CA ASN A 498 -5.45 -20.50 -18.51
C ASN A 498 -6.12 -19.84 -19.75
N LEU A 499 -5.32 -19.30 -20.67
CA LEU A 499 -5.81 -18.66 -21.90
C LEU A 499 -6.15 -19.67 -23.01
N LEU A 500 -7.13 -19.30 -23.85
CA LEU A 500 -7.51 -20.06 -25.05
C LEU A 500 -6.36 -20.03 -26.09
N PRO A 501 -6.26 -21.00 -27.03
CA PRO A 501 -5.19 -21.04 -28.01
C PRO A 501 -4.96 -19.72 -28.78
N ALA A 502 -6.03 -19.04 -29.19
CA ALA A 502 -5.93 -17.74 -29.88
C ALA A 502 -5.37 -16.62 -28.97
N GLN A 503 -5.64 -16.69 -27.67
CA GLN A 503 -5.14 -15.74 -26.66
C GLN A 503 -3.73 -16.13 -26.17
N ARG A 504 -3.29 -17.37 -26.35
CA ARG A 504 -1.91 -17.77 -26.01
C ARG A 504 -0.89 -17.08 -26.89
N GLU A 505 -1.19 -16.88 -28.17
CA GLU A 505 -0.32 -16.11 -29.06
C GLU A 505 -0.06 -14.69 -28.55
N PHE A 506 -1.04 -14.11 -27.84
CA PHE A 506 -0.91 -12.81 -27.21
C PHE A 506 0.06 -12.86 -26.02
N ALA A 507 -0.09 -13.84 -25.14
CA ALA A 507 0.80 -13.97 -24.00
C ALA A 507 2.21 -14.38 -24.42
N ASP A 508 2.35 -15.15 -25.50
CA ASP A 508 3.63 -15.45 -26.15
C ASP A 508 4.31 -14.20 -26.72
N ARG A 509 3.54 -13.20 -27.17
CA ARG A 509 4.11 -11.90 -27.59
C ARG A 509 4.57 -11.07 -26.40
N MET A 510 3.81 -11.05 -25.30
CA MET A 510 4.25 -10.37 -24.07
C MET A 510 5.53 -11.01 -23.52
N GLU A 511 5.56 -12.34 -23.43
CA GLU A 511 6.74 -13.08 -22.97
C GLU A 511 7.96 -12.75 -23.84
N ARG A 512 7.81 -12.75 -25.17
CA ARG A 512 8.89 -12.37 -26.10
C ARG A 512 9.35 -10.92 -25.92
N SER A 513 8.41 -9.97 -25.80
CA SER A 513 8.72 -8.56 -25.55
C SER A 513 9.50 -8.38 -24.24
N MET A 514 9.09 -9.10 -23.20
CA MET A 514 9.73 -9.10 -21.90
C MET A 514 11.12 -9.75 -21.91
N GLN A 515 11.28 -10.87 -22.62
CA GLN A 515 12.59 -11.48 -22.87
C GLN A 515 13.52 -10.53 -23.62
N GLU A 516 13.03 -9.86 -24.66
CA GLU A 516 13.83 -8.88 -25.40
C GLU A 516 14.28 -7.73 -24.50
N LYS A 517 13.35 -7.12 -23.74
CA LYS A 517 13.67 -6.05 -22.79
C LYS A 517 14.59 -6.50 -21.67
N PHE A 518 14.41 -7.70 -21.14
CA PHE A 518 15.33 -8.31 -20.16
C PHE A 518 16.76 -8.27 -20.67
N ILE A 519 16.97 -8.79 -21.89
CA ILE A 519 18.29 -8.88 -22.52
C ILE A 519 18.86 -7.48 -22.76
N GLN A 520 18.05 -6.57 -23.30
CA GLN A 520 18.46 -5.19 -23.55
C GLN A 520 18.92 -4.49 -22.26
N ARG A 521 18.12 -4.56 -21.19
CA ARG A 521 18.42 -3.91 -19.91
C ARG A 521 19.60 -4.60 -19.21
N ALA A 522 19.65 -5.93 -19.21
CA ALA A 522 20.75 -6.67 -18.60
C ALA A 522 22.12 -6.34 -19.24
N VAL A 523 22.15 -6.07 -20.54
CA VAL A 523 23.38 -5.62 -21.23
C VAL A 523 23.68 -4.15 -20.92
N LYS A 524 22.66 -3.29 -20.99
CA LYS A 524 22.82 -1.83 -20.88
C LYS A 524 23.13 -1.37 -19.45
N GLU A 525 22.41 -1.91 -18.47
CA GLU A 525 22.38 -1.45 -17.08
C GLU A 525 23.15 -2.39 -16.13
N GLN A 526 23.38 -3.65 -16.54
CA GLN A 526 24.19 -4.63 -15.82
C GLN A 526 23.79 -4.81 -14.35
N GLU A 527 24.70 -4.54 -13.41
CA GLU A 527 24.49 -4.73 -11.97
C GLU A 527 23.28 -3.97 -11.44
N LYS A 528 23.03 -2.76 -11.96
CA LYS A 528 21.87 -1.96 -11.57
C LYS A 528 20.57 -2.66 -11.91
N PHE A 529 20.45 -3.18 -13.13
CA PHE A 529 19.26 -3.91 -13.56
C PHE A 529 19.04 -5.16 -12.70
N PHE A 530 20.10 -5.94 -12.46
CA PHE A 530 19.96 -7.14 -11.63
C PHE A 530 19.56 -6.82 -10.19
N ALA A 531 20.10 -5.76 -9.58
CA ALA A 531 19.67 -5.34 -8.25
C ALA A 531 18.17 -4.96 -8.19
N GLN A 532 17.59 -4.49 -9.29
CA GLN A 532 16.16 -4.16 -9.39
C GLN A 532 15.27 -5.40 -9.56
N ILE A 533 15.68 -6.38 -10.36
CA ILE A 533 14.84 -7.54 -10.70
C ILE A 533 15.02 -8.74 -9.77
N THR A 534 16.07 -8.75 -8.94
CA THR A 534 16.27 -9.82 -7.96
C THR A 534 15.28 -9.72 -6.81
N THR A 535 14.96 -10.87 -6.25
CA THR A 535 14.02 -11.02 -5.13
C THR A 535 14.70 -11.68 -3.93
N SER A 536 14.01 -11.76 -2.79
CA SER A 536 14.43 -12.59 -1.66
C SER A 536 13.93 -14.05 -1.76
N ASN A 537 13.26 -14.42 -2.85
CA ASN A 537 12.76 -15.78 -3.05
C ASN A 537 13.86 -16.69 -3.64
N PRO A 538 14.29 -17.76 -2.95
CA PRO A 538 15.32 -18.66 -3.46
C PRO A 538 14.90 -19.44 -4.72
N GLU A 539 13.61 -19.68 -4.94
CA GLU A 539 13.11 -20.35 -6.15
C GLU A 539 13.45 -19.59 -7.43
N ASP A 540 13.63 -18.28 -7.34
CA ASP A 540 13.96 -17.45 -8.49
C ASP A 540 15.39 -17.70 -9.01
N ILE A 541 16.25 -18.38 -8.24
CA ILE A 541 17.52 -18.92 -8.77
C ILE A 541 17.24 -19.95 -9.87
N GLN A 542 16.25 -20.83 -9.67
CA GLN A 542 15.87 -21.84 -10.67
C GLN A 542 15.33 -21.15 -11.91
N PHE A 543 14.50 -20.11 -11.73
CA PHE A 543 14.00 -19.31 -12.84
C PHE A 543 15.14 -18.77 -13.73
N PHE A 544 16.20 -18.17 -13.15
CA PHE A 544 17.33 -17.69 -13.95
C PHE A 544 18.10 -18.83 -14.65
N GLN A 545 18.16 -20.02 -14.04
CA GLN A 545 18.76 -21.21 -14.66
C GLN A 545 17.93 -21.68 -15.85
N GLU A 546 16.61 -21.78 -15.70
CA GLU A 546 15.70 -22.14 -16.79
C GLU A 546 15.74 -21.13 -17.92
N LEU A 547 15.79 -19.83 -17.62
CA LEU A 547 15.89 -18.78 -18.61
C LEU A 547 17.22 -18.86 -19.38
N LYS A 548 18.32 -19.17 -18.67
CA LYS A 548 19.63 -19.45 -19.27
C LYS A 548 19.57 -20.65 -20.22
N ASP A 549 18.93 -21.74 -19.80
CA ASP A 549 18.85 -22.95 -20.60
C ASP A 549 17.97 -22.75 -21.84
N LYS A 550 16.85 -22.03 -21.71
CA LYS A 550 16.02 -21.57 -22.83
C LYS A 550 16.82 -20.72 -23.82
N PHE A 551 17.63 -19.79 -23.31
CA PHE A 551 18.50 -18.97 -24.16
C PHE A 551 19.55 -19.79 -24.90
N ILE A 552 20.18 -20.77 -24.24
CA ILE A 552 21.18 -21.64 -24.88
C ILE A 552 20.52 -22.51 -25.96
N ALA A 553 19.34 -23.04 -25.69
CA ALA A 553 18.59 -23.86 -26.64
C ALA A 553 18.14 -23.06 -27.86
N ASN A 554 17.59 -21.85 -27.64
CA ASN A 554 16.97 -21.03 -28.67
C ASN A 554 17.40 -19.56 -28.58
N PRO A 555 18.67 -19.21 -28.86
CA PRO A 555 19.15 -17.84 -28.73
C PRO A 555 18.42 -16.85 -29.66
N GLY A 556 17.83 -17.36 -30.75
CA GLY A 556 17.02 -16.56 -31.68
C GLY A 556 15.67 -16.10 -31.13
N GLU A 557 15.13 -16.73 -30.08
CA GLU A 557 13.88 -16.28 -29.43
C GLU A 557 14.09 -15.02 -28.59
N PHE A 558 15.33 -14.79 -28.14
CA PHE A 558 15.76 -13.64 -27.36
C PHE A 558 16.35 -12.53 -28.23
N ALA A 559 16.57 -12.80 -29.52
CA ALA A 559 17.10 -11.83 -30.45
C ALA A 559 15.98 -10.91 -30.93
N GLY A 560 16.16 -9.61 -30.72
CA GLY A 560 15.35 -8.60 -31.42
C GLY A 560 15.45 -8.77 -32.94
N PRO A 561 14.59 -8.11 -33.72
CA PRO A 561 14.54 -8.29 -35.17
C PRO A 561 15.94 -8.20 -35.82
N PRO A 562 16.26 -9.10 -36.76
CA PRO A 562 17.59 -9.19 -37.33
C PRO A 562 18.00 -7.85 -37.96
N GLY A 563 19.17 -7.33 -37.54
CA GLY A 563 19.70 -6.04 -38.00
C GLY A 563 19.53 -4.88 -37.03
N THR A 564 18.98 -5.09 -35.82
CA THR A 564 18.92 -4.06 -34.78
C THR A 564 20.34 -3.72 -34.29
N PRO A 565 20.86 -2.50 -34.57
CA PRO A 565 22.24 -2.13 -34.22
C PRO A 565 22.41 -2.11 -32.69
N GLY A 566 23.37 -2.87 -32.17
CA GLY A 566 23.65 -2.94 -30.72
C GLY A 566 23.54 -4.34 -30.10
N PHE A 567 23.04 -5.34 -30.83
CA PHE A 567 23.11 -6.74 -30.39
C PHE A 567 24.54 -7.29 -30.55
N ALA A 568 25.40 -7.01 -29.57
CA ALA A 568 26.64 -7.76 -29.37
C ALA A 568 26.31 -9.26 -29.17
N PRO A 569 27.23 -10.20 -29.46
CA PRO A 569 27.00 -11.62 -29.19
C PRO A 569 26.69 -11.81 -27.69
N PHE A 570 25.42 -12.01 -27.38
CA PHE A 570 24.95 -12.19 -26.02
C PHE A 570 25.41 -13.56 -25.53
N THR A 571 26.07 -13.58 -24.38
CA THR A 571 26.58 -14.81 -23.77
C THR A 571 25.69 -15.21 -22.59
N SER A 572 25.59 -16.50 -22.32
CA SER A 572 24.91 -17.02 -21.12
C SER A 572 25.45 -16.45 -19.79
N ALA A 573 26.61 -15.79 -19.79
CA ALA A 573 27.20 -15.12 -18.63
C ALA A 573 26.30 -14.03 -18.01
N VAL A 574 25.37 -13.45 -18.77
CA VAL A 574 24.42 -12.47 -18.23
C VAL A 574 23.46 -13.13 -17.23
N PHE A 575 23.02 -14.37 -17.48
CA PHE A 575 22.22 -15.12 -16.51
C PHE A 575 23.04 -15.53 -15.29
N GLU A 576 24.33 -15.84 -15.46
CA GLU A 576 25.22 -16.07 -14.32
C GLU A 576 25.34 -14.83 -13.42
N LYS A 577 25.29 -13.62 -14.00
CA LYS A 577 25.19 -12.36 -13.22
C LYS A 577 23.85 -12.21 -12.50
N GLY A 578 22.75 -12.64 -13.11
CA GLY A 578 21.43 -12.68 -12.46
C GLY A 578 21.39 -13.65 -11.29
N ILE A 579 21.83 -14.90 -11.50
CA ILE A 579 21.96 -15.92 -10.45
C ILE A 579 22.85 -15.41 -9.32
N ALA A 580 23.98 -14.81 -9.66
CA ALA A 580 24.89 -14.17 -8.74
C ALA A 580 24.22 -13.10 -7.86
N ALA A 581 23.54 -12.14 -8.48
CA ALA A 581 22.85 -11.07 -7.78
C ALA A 581 21.71 -11.60 -6.90
N GLN A 582 20.92 -12.57 -7.41
CA GLN A 582 19.86 -13.23 -6.65
C GLN A 582 20.42 -13.89 -5.39
N THR A 583 21.55 -14.58 -5.55
CA THR A 583 22.25 -15.27 -4.46
C THR A 583 22.78 -14.28 -3.40
N ASP A 584 23.20 -13.08 -3.81
CA ASP A 584 23.58 -12.01 -2.88
C ASP A 584 22.39 -11.43 -2.12
N VAL A 585 21.25 -11.19 -2.79
CA VAL A 585 20.05 -10.68 -2.12
C VAL A 585 19.54 -11.68 -1.07
N ILE A 586 19.57 -12.98 -1.38
CA ILE A 586 19.21 -14.04 -0.44
C ILE A 586 20.16 -14.06 0.78
N ALA A 587 21.47 -13.94 0.55
CA ALA A 587 22.44 -13.88 1.65
C ALA A 587 22.26 -12.62 2.51
N ASN A 588 22.10 -11.45 1.88
CA ASN A 588 21.84 -10.19 2.59
C ASN A 588 20.53 -10.26 3.39
N ARG A 589 19.51 -10.94 2.85
CA ARG A 589 18.25 -11.14 3.57
C ARG A 589 18.43 -12.00 4.81
N LEU A 590 19.16 -13.11 4.70
CA LEU A 590 19.50 -13.96 5.85
C LEU A 590 20.18 -13.16 6.97
N ASP A 591 21.12 -12.30 6.60
CA ASP A 591 21.84 -11.45 7.55
C ASP A 591 20.91 -10.41 8.22
N ALA A 592 19.88 -9.95 7.52
CA ALA A 592 18.94 -8.94 7.98
C ALA A 592 17.77 -9.46 8.84
N ILE A 593 17.56 -10.78 8.92
CA ILE A 593 16.54 -11.37 9.80
C ILE A 593 17.03 -11.29 11.23
N ASP A 594 16.24 -10.83 12.19
CA ASP A 594 16.65 -10.66 13.59
C ASP A 594 15.69 -11.34 14.59
N ASP A 595 14.72 -12.09 14.07
CA ASP A 595 13.71 -12.79 14.84
C ASP A 595 13.55 -14.26 14.37
N GLN A 596 13.10 -15.11 15.29
CA GLN A 596 12.98 -16.55 15.07
C GLN A 596 11.93 -16.90 14.00
N GLN A 597 10.80 -16.18 13.98
CA GLN A 597 9.70 -16.43 13.05
C GLN A 597 10.14 -16.11 11.60
N GLY A 598 10.81 -14.97 11.40
CA GLY A 598 11.39 -14.57 10.12
C GLY A 598 12.42 -15.58 9.62
N LEU A 599 13.25 -16.15 10.51
CA LEU A 599 14.23 -17.16 10.13
C LEU A 599 13.57 -18.48 9.73
N GLU A 600 12.53 -18.92 10.45
CA GLU A 600 11.78 -20.13 10.14
C GLU A 600 11.06 -20.02 8.79
N GLN A 601 10.38 -18.89 8.54
CA GLN A 601 9.76 -18.59 7.25
C GLN A 601 10.80 -18.58 6.12
N PHE A 602 11.95 -17.97 6.35
CA PHE A 602 13.04 -17.95 5.37
C PHE A 602 13.59 -19.37 5.11
N GLN A 603 13.74 -20.20 6.15
CA GLN A 603 14.18 -21.59 6.01
C GLN A 603 13.22 -22.42 5.15
N GLN A 604 11.91 -22.25 5.34
CA GLN A 604 10.88 -23.00 4.64
C GLN A 604 10.95 -22.81 3.12
N LYS A 605 11.35 -21.61 2.66
CA LYS A 605 11.54 -21.31 1.22
C LYS A 605 12.61 -22.21 0.55
N PHE A 606 13.49 -22.85 1.32
CA PHE A 606 14.51 -23.76 0.78
C PHE A 606 14.06 -25.23 0.70
N GLN A 607 12.93 -25.61 1.30
CA GLN A 607 12.53 -27.03 1.40
C GLN A 607 12.25 -27.68 0.04
N ASN A 608 11.79 -26.90 -0.94
CA ASN A 608 11.45 -27.37 -2.29
C ASN A 608 12.49 -26.95 -3.34
N LEU A 609 13.66 -26.47 -2.91
CA LEU A 609 14.65 -25.94 -3.83
C LEU A 609 15.42 -27.05 -4.54
N ASP A 610 15.53 -26.96 -5.88
CA ASP A 610 16.32 -27.86 -6.70
C ASP A 610 17.81 -27.82 -6.31
N GLU A 611 18.48 -28.96 -6.50
CA GLU A 611 19.89 -29.13 -6.13
C GLU A 611 20.81 -28.15 -6.89
N ASN A 612 20.48 -27.77 -8.13
CA ASN A 612 21.28 -26.79 -8.88
C ASN A 612 21.18 -25.39 -8.29
N ALA A 613 20.02 -24.99 -7.78
CA ALA A 613 19.83 -23.70 -7.12
C ALA A 613 20.55 -23.66 -5.77
N LEU A 614 20.46 -24.73 -4.97
CA LEU A 614 21.25 -24.89 -3.74
C LEU A 614 22.75 -24.87 -4.03
N ASN A 615 23.20 -25.53 -5.09
CA ASN A 615 24.60 -25.53 -5.49
C ASN A 615 25.08 -24.16 -5.97
N ALA A 616 24.23 -23.37 -6.64
CA ALA A 616 24.57 -21.99 -7.01
C ALA A 616 24.78 -21.12 -5.76
N LEU A 617 23.90 -21.23 -4.76
CA LEU A 617 24.01 -20.56 -3.47
C LEU A 617 25.31 -20.93 -2.74
N ARG A 618 25.59 -22.25 -2.62
CA ARG A 618 26.81 -22.77 -1.99
C ARG A 618 28.08 -22.30 -2.69
N ARG A 619 28.13 -22.28 -4.03
CA ARG A 619 29.34 -21.89 -4.78
C ARG A 619 29.73 -20.44 -4.56
N ARG A 620 28.74 -19.56 -4.41
CA ARG A 620 28.97 -18.13 -4.20
C ARG A 620 29.27 -17.83 -2.73
N HIS A 621 28.45 -18.39 -1.86
CA HIS A 621 28.56 -18.24 -0.41
C HIS A 621 28.91 -19.59 0.18
N ASN A 622 30.20 -19.98 0.10
CA ASN A 622 30.69 -21.26 0.63
C ASN A 622 30.39 -21.44 2.13
N ALA A 623 30.22 -20.32 2.84
CA ALA A 623 29.84 -20.28 4.25
C ALA A 623 28.33 -20.12 4.46
N PHE A 624 27.46 -20.13 3.44
CA PHE A 624 26.03 -19.86 3.61
C PHE A 624 25.39 -20.77 4.66
N GLU A 625 25.68 -22.08 4.63
CA GLU A 625 25.17 -23.01 5.64
C GLU A 625 25.72 -22.75 7.05
N GLU A 626 26.94 -22.22 7.14
CA GLU A 626 27.56 -21.84 8.41
C GLU A 626 26.96 -20.54 8.94
N THR A 627 26.84 -19.51 8.11
CA THR A 627 26.14 -18.25 8.39
C THR A 627 24.71 -18.51 8.79
N PHE A 628 23.99 -19.41 8.11
CA PHE A 628 22.62 -19.77 8.47
C PHE A 628 22.54 -20.40 9.87
N LYS A 629 23.44 -21.33 10.20
CA LYS A 629 23.51 -21.97 11.53
C LYS A 629 23.93 -21.00 12.63
N GLU A 630 24.90 -20.14 12.33
CA GLU A 630 25.34 -19.07 13.21
C GLU A 630 24.18 -18.12 13.50
N LYS A 631 23.45 -17.70 12.47
CA LYS A 631 22.29 -16.83 12.58
C LYS A 631 21.18 -17.47 13.41
N GLN A 632 20.87 -18.74 13.16
CA GLN A 632 19.92 -19.51 13.98
C GLN A 632 20.35 -19.56 15.45
N THR A 633 21.63 -19.77 15.72
CA THR A 633 22.16 -19.81 17.08
C THR A 633 22.10 -18.44 17.75
N ASN A 634 22.41 -17.36 17.01
CA ASN A 634 22.39 -16.00 17.53
C ASN A 634 20.98 -15.57 17.89
N ILE A 635 20.00 -15.76 16.99
CA ILE A 635 18.59 -15.44 17.24
C ILE A 635 18.05 -16.23 18.45
N GLN A 636 18.32 -17.53 18.52
CA GLN A 636 17.92 -18.35 19.68
C GLN A 636 18.54 -17.84 20.99
N ASN A 637 19.81 -17.42 20.98
CA ASN A 637 20.47 -16.87 22.16
C ASN A 637 19.89 -15.51 22.56
N ASP A 638 19.56 -14.67 21.58
CA ASP A 638 18.95 -13.35 21.81
C ASP A 638 17.54 -13.50 22.37
N ASP A 639 16.73 -14.43 21.87
CA ASP A 639 15.40 -14.72 22.41
C ASP A 639 15.47 -15.25 23.85
N LEU A 640 16.38 -16.18 24.14
CA LEU A 640 16.64 -16.63 25.51
C LEU A 640 17.07 -15.48 26.43
N ARG A 641 17.81 -14.50 25.91
CA ARG A 641 18.19 -13.29 26.66
C ARG A 641 16.99 -12.36 26.87
N ARG A 642 16.14 -12.16 25.87
CA ARG A 642 14.90 -11.36 26.02
C ARG A 642 13.95 -11.99 27.04
N GLU A 643 13.73 -13.30 26.97
CA GLU A 643 12.95 -14.06 27.95
C GLU A 643 13.54 -13.94 29.37
N ALA A 644 14.86 -13.88 29.48
CA ALA A 644 15.55 -13.61 30.74
C ALA A 644 15.20 -12.25 31.31
N GLU A 645 15.38 -11.21 30.51
CA GLU A 645 15.18 -9.83 30.91
C GLU A 645 13.71 -9.59 31.27
N ALA A 646 12.78 -10.13 30.48
CA ALA A 646 11.34 -10.10 30.77
C ALA A 646 11.01 -10.81 32.09
N SER A 647 11.63 -11.97 32.35
CA SER A 647 11.47 -12.67 33.63
C SER A 647 12.07 -11.88 34.80
N GLN A 648 13.15 -11.13 34.57
CA GLN A 648 13.74 -10.26 35.61
C GLN A 648 12.86 -9.06 35.94
N LEU A 649 12.15 -8.50 34.95
CA LEU A 649 11.20 -7.40 35.18
C LEU A 649 9.95 -7.84 35.98
N GLN A 650 9.66 -9.15 36.03
CA GLN A 650 8.56 -9.72 36.79
C GLN A 650 8.93 -10.10 38.24
N PHE A 651 10.15 -9.81 38.71
CA PHE A 651 10.51 -10.14 40.09
C PHE A 651 9.58 -9.48 41.10
N ASP A 652 9.16 -10.26 42.10
CA ASP A 652 8.31 -9.82 43.18
C ASP A 652 8.93 -8.55 43.84
N PRO A 653 8.20 -7.41 43.90
CA PRO A 653 8.68 -6.19 44.56
C PRO A 653 9.10 -6.42 46.02
N PHE A 654 8.69 -7.52 46.63
CA PHE A 654 9.03 -7.93 48.00
C PHE A 654 10.24 -8.88 48.09
N CYS A 655 10.87 -9.25 46.97
CA CYS A 655 12.06 -10.09 46.93
C CYS A 655 13.31 -9.27 47.29
N ASP A 656 13.93 -9.61 48.43
CA ASP A 656 15.19 -8.99 48.88
C ASP A 656 16.38 -9.34 47.98
N ASP A 657 17.52 -8.67 48.16
CA ASP A 657 18.72 -8.88 47.33
C ASP A 657 19.20 -10.34 47.31
N ALA A 658 18.98 -11.09 48.39
CA ALA A 658 19.36 -12.49 48.47
C ALA A 658 18.44 -13.37 47.64
N CYS A 659 17.13 -13.12 47.70
CA CYS A 659 16.11 -13.72 46.87
C CYS A 659 16.37 -13.43 45.38
N GLN A 660 16.64 -12.18 45.01
CA GLN A 660 16.94 -11.81 43.61
C GLN A 660 18.21 -12.49 43.09
N LYS A 661 19.25 -12.61 43.93
CA LYS A 661 20.49 -13.29 43.55
C LYS A 661 20.27 -14.78 43.33
N GLN A 662 19.45 -15.42 44.16
CA GLN A 662 19.11 -16.84 44.02
C GLN A 662 18.28 -17.10 42.76
N GLU A 663 17.31 -16.24 42.46
CA GLU A 663 16.50 -16.29 41.25
C GLU A 663 17.37 -16.10 40.00
N ARG A 664 18.26 -15.09 39.98
CA ARG A 664 19.25 -14.90 38.89
C ARG A 664 20.12 -16.13 38.67
N GLN A 665 20.63 -16.75 39.73
CA GLN A 665 21.43 -17.96 39.61
C GLN A 665 20.65 -19.16 39.08
N ARG A 666 19.38 -19.33 39.49
CA ARG A 666 18.51 -20.38 38.94
C ARG A 666 18.23 -20.14 37.47
N PHE A 667 18.01 -18.89 37.11
CA PHE A 667 17.73 -18.50 35.75
C PHE A 667 18.97 -18.66 34.84
N GLU A 668 20.15 -18.24 35.28
CA GLU A 668 21.43 -18.50 34.59
C GLU A 668 21.67 -20.00 34.39
N GLN A 669 21.37 -20.82 35.41
CA GLN A 669 21.43 -22.29 35.29
C GLN A 669 20.40 -22.83 34.29
N MET A 670 19.20 -22.24 34.20
CA MET A 670 18.19 -22.62 33.22
C MET A 670 18.67 -22.32 31.79
N ILE A 671 19.19 -21.12 31.54
CA ILE A 671 19.78 -20.76 30.24
C ILE A 671 20.93 -21.70 29.88
N GLN A 672 21.86 -21.93 30.82
CA GLN A 672 22.99 -22.83 30.57
C GLN A 672 22.51 -24.25 30.25
N THR A 673 21.49 -24.73 30.97
CA THR A 673 20.87 -26.04 30.70
C THR A 673 20.18 -26.07 29.34
N GLN A 674 19.52 -24.99 28.91
CA GLN A 674 18.93 -24.89 27.57
C GLN A 674 20.00 -24.89 26.48
N LYS A 675 21.09 -24.12 26.65
CA LYS A 675 22.24 -24.10 25.72
C LYS A 675 22.93 -25.46 25.59
N GLU A 676 23.01 -26.22 26.69
CA GLU A 676 23.60 -27.56 26.71
C GLU A 676 22.62 -28.66 26.26
N ARG A 677 21.32 -28.37 26.16
CA ARG A 677 20.33 -29.35 25.72
C ARG A 677 20.58 -29.60 24.23
N PRO A 678 20.95 -30.83 23.83
CA PRO A 678 21.13 -31.14 22.41
C PRO A 678 19.81 -30.87 21.70
N GLN A 679 19.84 -29.95 20.74
CA GLN A 679 18.71 -29.66 19.87
C GLN A 679 18.14 -30.98 19.34
N PRO A 680 16.80 -31.18 19.31
CA PRO A 680 16.23 -32.38 18.72
C PRO A 680 16.79 -32.54 17.30
N MET A 681 17.46 -33.67 17.04
CA MET A 681 18.13 -33.99 15.76
C MET A 681 17.20 -33.97 14.53
N GLU A 682 15.93 -33.63 14.69
CA GLU A 682 14.91 -33.60 13.64
C GLU A 682 15.15 -32.44 12.66
N ILE A 683 15.60 -31.26 13.13
CA ILE A 683 15.95 -30.12 12.26
C ILE A 683 17.26 -30.42 11.49
N GLN A 684 18.22 -31.11 12.09
CA GLN A 684 19.46 -31.50 11.41
C GLN A 684 19.25 -32.52 10.28
N ARG A 685 18.14 -33.27 10.24
CA ARG A 685 17.88 -34.24 9.17
C ARG A 685 17.54 -33.60 7.83
N GLN A 686 16.93 -32.42 7.80
CA GLN A 686 16.52 -31.76 6.55
C GLN A 686 17.70 -31.17 5.76
N PHE A 687 18.80 -30.85 6.43
CA PHE A 687 20.03 -30.33 5.81
C PHE A 687 21.24 -31.27 5.91
N ASN A 688 21.05 -32.55 6.27
CA ASN A 688 22.19 -33.47 6.44
C ASN A 688 22.74 -33.93 5.07
N PRO A 689 23.91 -33.45 4.62
CA PRO A 689 24.47 -33.81 3.32
C PRO A 689 24.90 -35.29 3.27
N ASP A 690 25.15 -35.90 4.44
CA ASP A 690 25.70 -37.25 4.55
C ASP A 690 24.65 -38.36 4.32
N GLN A 691 23.35 -38.05 4.35
CA GLN A 691 22.29 -39.02 4.05
C GLN A 691 21.97 -39.15 2.55
N LEU A 692 22.46 -38.24 1.70
CA LEU A 692 22.25 -38.25 0.24
C LEU A 692 23.39 -38.95 -0.53
N GLN A 693 24.51 -39.28 0.12
CA GLN A 693 25.67 -39.90 -0.54
C GLN A 693 25.63 -41.41 -0.85
N PRO A 694 24.71 -42.28 -0.38
CA PRO A 694 24.85 -43.70 -0.69
C PRO A 694 24.58 -44.08 -2.16
N GLN A 695 23.85 -43.27 -2.93
CA GLN A 695 23.44 -43.68 -4.30
C GLN A 695 24.44 -43.30 -5.41
N LEU A 696 25.37 -42.37 -5.17
CA LEU A 696 26.35 -41.93 -6.18
C LEU A 696 27.70 -42.68 -6.14
N LYS A 697 27.88 -43.64 -5.21
CA LYS A 697 29.11 -44.45 -5.11
C LYS A 697 29.06 -45.81 -5.81
N GLN A 698 27.96 -46.20 -6.45
CA GLN A 698 27.86 -47.54 -7.08
C GLN A 698 27.91 -47.62 -8.60
N GLU A 699 27.87 -46.52 -9.36
CA GLU A 699 27.98 -46.61 -10.83
C GLU A 699 28.90 -45.53 -11.41
N PHE A 700 30.21 -45.69 -11.22
CA PHE A 700 31.19 -45.18 -12.19
C PHE A 700 32.34 -46.17 -12.30
N ILE A 701 32.16 -47.17 -13.17
CA ILE A 701 33.28 -47.94 -13.74
C ILE A 701 33.77 -47.12 -14.94
N PRO A 702 34.97 -46.51 -14.92
CA PRO A 702 35.48 -45.84 -16.10
C PRO A 702 35.78 -46.87 -17.20
N PRO A 703 35.40 -46.62 -18.46
CA PRO A 703 35.83 -47.46 -19.56
C PRO A 703 37.35 -47.32 -19.76
N LYS A 704 38.02 -48.46 -19.92
CA LYS A 704 39.44 -48.52 -20.31
C LYS A 704 39.58 -48.01 -21.74
N GLU A 705 40.11 -46.80 -21.91
CA GLU A 705 40.52 -46.30 -23.22
C GLU A 705 41.94 -46.76 -23.57
N ASN A 706 42.07 -47.32 -24.76
CA ASN A 706 43.34 -47.63 -25.42
C ASN A 706 43.95 -46.33 -25.97
N PRO A 707 45.28 -46.13 -25.89
CA PRO A 707 45.91 -44.92 -26.41
C PRO A 707 46.03 -44.97 -27.94
N VAL A 708 45.47 -43.97 -28.60
CA VAL A 708 45.74 -43.65 -30.02
C VAL A 708 46.65 -42.43 -30.07
N PRO A 709 47.75 -42.42 -30.84
CA PRO A 709 48.69 -41.31 -30.87
C PRO A 709 48.16 -40.16 -31.74
N PHE A 710 48.15 -38.94 -31.19
CA PHE A 710 47.80 -37.72 -31.91
C PHE A 710 49.08 -37.05 -32.44
N ASN A 711 49.15 -36.87 -33.76
CA ASN A 711 50.19 -36.10 -34.45
C ASN A 711 49.82 -34.60 -34.43
N GLU A 712 50.72 -33.76 -33.95
CA GLU A 712 50.69 -32.30 -34.15
C GLU A 712 51.06 -31.93 -35.59
N PRO A 713 50.37 -30.97 -36.22
CA PRO A 713 50.98 -30.14 -37.24
C PRO A 713 51.28 -28.74 -36.69
N ALA A 714 52.53 -28.33 -36.95
CA ALA A 714 53.07 -27.01 -36.67
C ALA A 714 52.28 -25.89 -37.38
N PHE A 715 51.90 -24.86 -36.61
CA PHE A 715 51.51 -23.56 -37.14
C PHE A 715 52.44 -22.49 -36.55
N LYS A 716 53.45 -22.10 -37.32
CA LYS A 716 54.24 -20.88 -37.10
C LYS A 716 53.60 -19.78 -37.95
N GLN A 717 53.07 -18.75 -37.32
CA GLN A 717 52.85 -17.46 -37.99
C GLN A 717 53.46 -16.34 -37.15
N GLU A 718 54.35 -15.62 -37.82
CA GLU A 718 55.11 -14.48 -37.38
C GLU A 718 54.18 -13.28 -37.16
N PHE A 719 54.28 -12.62 -36.00
CA PHE A 719 53.88 -11.22 -35.86
C PHE A 719 55.10 -10.41 -35.45
N ASN A 720 55.68 -9.73 -36.44
CA ASN A 720 56.59 -8.61 -36.28
C ASN A 720 55.78 -7.39 -35.83
N THR A 721 56.15 -6.80 -34.69
CA THR A 721 55.79 -5.43 -34.31
C THR A 721 56.92 -4.48 -34.69
N PRO A 722 56.65 -3.35 -35.37
CA PRO A 722 57.55 -2.20 -35.35
C PRO A 722 57.07 -1.13 -34.37
N ASN A 723 57.98 -0.72 -33.50
CA ASN A 723 57.96 0.55 -32.77
C ASN A 723 57.96 1.74 -33.74
N GLN A 724 56.97 2.62 -33.62
CA GLN A 724 56.85 4.01 -34.12
C GLN A 724 55.44 4.45 -33.67
N GLU A 725 55.14 5.55 -32.98
CA GLU A 725 55.73 6.87 -32.81
C GLU A 725 55.30 7.45 -31.44
N GLU A 726 56.27 7.88 -30.63
CA GLU A 726 56.08 8.97 -29.68
C GLU A 726 56.15 10.29 -30.47
N GLN A 727 55.02 11.00 -30.60
CA GLN A 727 54.94 12.45 -30.74
C GLN A 727 53.48 12.87 -30.97
N ASN A 728 52.81 13.34 -29.92
CA ASN A 728 51.90 14.49 -29.97
C ASN A 728 51.31 14.73 -28.57
N LYS A 729 51.98 15.61 -27.82
CA LYS A 729 51.51 16.19 -26.57
C LYS A 729 51.25 17.67 -26.86
N PRO A 730 50.03 18.21 -26.75
CA PRO A 730 49.87 19.64 -26.86
C PRO A 730 50.30 20.31 -25.55
N GLU A 731 51.27 21.21 -25.68
CA GLU A 731 51.70 22.17 -24.68
C GLU A 731 50.54 23.08 -24.26
N PHE A 732 50.34 23.21 -22.95
CA PHE A 732 49.59 24.32 -22.37
C PHE A 732 50.49 25.57 -22.37
N MET A 733 50.06 26.62 -23.07
CA MET A 733 50.55 27.98 -22.88
C MET A 733 49.43 28.85 -22.28
N PRO A 734 49.73 29.75 -21.33
CA PRO A 734 48.74 30.53 -20.62
C PRO A 734 48.43 31.86 -21.32
N GLY A 735 47.18 32.32 -21.18
CA GLY A 735 46.83 33.74 -21.32
C GLY A 735 45.89 34.06 -22.47
N GLN A 736 44.63 34.36 -22.12
CA GLN A 736 43.87 35.58 -22.43
C GLN A 736 42.37 35.26 -22.29
N MET A 737 41.78 35.66 -21.17
CA MET A 737 40.32 35.70 -21.01
C MET A 737 39.75 36.90 -21.77
N PRO A 738 38.64 36.74 -22.53
CA PRO A 738 37.78 37.85 -22.87
C PRO A 738 36.74 38.07 -21.76
N GLU A 739 36.61 39.32 -21.33
CA GLU A 739 35.54 39.82 -20.47
C GLU A 739 34.16 39.56 -21.10
N LEU A 740 33.31 38.82 -20.39
CA LEU A 740 31.88 38.76 -20.65
C LEU A 740 31.17 39.45 -19.49
N LYS A 741 30.71 40.68 -19.76
CA LYS A 741 29.75 41.41 -18.93
C LYS A 741 28.41 40.69 -19.00
N GLN A 742 27.96 40.15 -17.89
CA GLN A 742 26.55 39.82 -17.67
C GLN A 742 25.99 40.79 -16.64
N GLU A 743 25.05 41.59 -17.10
CA GLU A 743 24.23 42.51 -16.33
C GLU A 743 23.24 41.69 -15.48
N PHE A 744 23.29 41.87 -14.16
CA PHE A 744 22.22 41.49 -13.25
C PHE A 744 21.30 42.71 -13.06
N PRO A 745 19.98 42.61 -13.27
CA PRO A 745 19.06 43.58 -12.69
C PRO A 745 18.65 43.07 -11.30
N GLY A 746 19.19 43.72 -10.28
CA GLY A 746 18.57 43.74 -8.96
C GLY A 746 17.45 44.76 -8.94
N GLU A 747 16.32 44.41 -8.31
CA GLU A 747 15.50 45.36 -7.57
C GLU A 747 14.49 44.59 -6.69
N PHE A 748 14.84 44.45 -5.41
CA PHE A 748 13.90 44.14 -4.33
C PHE A 748 14.21 45.15 -3.22
N GLN A 749 13.44 46.25 -3.18
CA GLN A 749 13.07 47.01 -1.97
C GLN A 749 12.41 48.35 -2.35
N LYS A 750 11.32 48.68 -1.62
CA LYS A 750 10.34 49.78 -1.78
C LYS A 750 9.22 49.38 -2.75
N ILE A 751 7.95 49.39 -2.35
CA ILE A 751 7.22 50.54 -1.82
C ILE A 751 6.11 50.08 -0.86
N MET A 752 6.17 50.57 0.38
CA MET A 752 5.00 50.79 1.23
C MET A 752 4.28 52.08 0.80
N MET A 753 2.95 52.08 0.94
CA MET A 753 2.01 53.21 0.88
C MET A 753 1.62 53.76 -0.51
N LYS A 754 0.39 53.48 -0.93
CA LYS A 754 -0.73 54.45 -0.95
C LYS A 754 -1.92 53.87 -1.73
N GLU A 755 -2.96 53.50 -1.00
CA GLU A 755 -4.32 53.46 -1.53
C GLU A 755 -4.81 54.91 -1.72
N GLU A 756 -5.34 55.20 -2.90
CA GLU A 756 -6.41 56.19 -3.06
C GLU A 756 -7.31 55.77 -4.25
N PRO A 757 -8.63 56.00 -4.16
CA PRO A 757 -9.63 55.35 -5.00
C PRO A 757 -10.08 56.23 -6.17
N ARG A 758 -10.60 55.62 -7.25
CA ARG A 758 -11.47 56.27 -8.26
C ARG A 758 -11.93 55.27 -9.33
N PRO A 759 -13.04 55.54 -10.06
CA PRO A 759 -14.41 55.67 -9.60
C PRO A 759 -15.38 54.81 -10.45
N ASP A 760 -16.66 54.84 -10.07
CA ASP A 760 -17.82 54.31 -10.79
C ASP A 760 -17.76 54.47 -12.32
N VAL A 761 -17.93 53.35 -13.03
CA VAL A 761 -18.37 53.34 -14.44
C VAL A 761 -19.44 52.25 -14.61
N LYS A 762 -20.70 52.69 -14.67
CA LYS A 762 -21.78 51.96 -15.36
C LYS A 762 -21.47 51.95 -16.87
N PRO A 763 -21.87 50.89 -17.57
CA PRO A 763 -22.84 51.15 -18.63
C PRO A 763 -23.99 50.15 -18.66
N GLU A 764 -25.19 50.70 -18.78
CA GLU A 764 -26.34 50.08 -19.45
C GLU A 764 -25.94 49.62 -20.85
N PHE A 765 -26.28 48.38 -21.22
CA PHE A 765 -26.71 48.06 -22.59
C PHE A 765 -27.56 46.77 -22.57
N GLN A 766 -28.87 46.93 -22.79
CA GLN A 766 -29.70 45.90 -23.43
C GLN A 766 -29.41 45.96 -24.95
N PRO A 767 -29.54 44.87 -25.74
CA PRO A 767 -30.87 44.54 -26.25
C PRO A 767 -31.15 43.05 -26.56
N GLU A 768 -32.45 42.80 -26.68
CA GLU A 768 -33.10 41.94 -27.67
C GLU A 768 -33.10 40.41 -27.52
N PHE A 769 -34.20 39.97 -26.92
CA PHE A 769 -35.03 38.85 -27.33
C PHE A 769 -34.85 38.36 -28.77
N ASN A 770 -34.55 37.08 -28.92
CA ASN A 770 -35.11 36.25 -29.98
C ASN A 770 -35.40 34.84 -29.45
N LYS A 771 -36.69 34.51 -29.35
CA LYS A 771 -37.18 33.13 -29.25
C LYS A 771 -37.31 32.55 -30.66
N PRO A 772 -37.09 31.25 -30.81
CA PRO A 772 -37.97 30.49 -31.68
C PRO A 772 -38.70 29.40 -30.89
N ASP A 773 -40.02 29.40 -31.05
CA ASP A 773 -40.90 28.28 -30.79
C ASP A 773 -40.44 27.05 -31.60
N MET A 774 -40.33 25.90 -30.95
CA MET A 774 -40.60 24.62 -31.60
C MET A 774 -41.46 23.75 -30.68
N GLN A 775 -42.71 23.62 -31.10
CA GLN A 775 -43.62 22.56 -30.70
C GLN A 775 -43.11 21.25 -31.32
N GLY A 776 -43.03 20.20 -30.52
CA GLY A 776 -42.80 18.83 -30.97
C GLY A 776 -43.11 17.86 -29.85
N GLY A 777 -44.37 17.44 -29.75
CA GLY A 777 -44.77 16.38 -28.82
C GLY A 777 -44.44 15.01 -29.40
N PHE A 778 -43.96 14.10 -28.55
CA PHE A 778 -44.13 12.66 -28.72
C PHE A 778 -44.27 12.01 -27.33
N LEU A 779 -45.39 11.31 -27.16
CA LEU A 779 -45.67 10.38 -26.08
C LEU A 779 -44.98 9.06 -26.42
N GLU A 780 -44.14 8.52 -25.54
CA GLU A 780 -43.86 7.08 -25.50
C GLU A 780 -43.93 6.57 -24.06
N GLN A 781 -44.76 5.54 -23.89
CA GLN A 781 -44.94 4.76 -22.67
C GLN A 781 -43.85 3.68 -22.58
N PRO A 782 -43.48 3.21 -21.38
CA PRO A 782 -42.55 2.10 -21.22
C PRO A 782 -43.24 0.73 -21.44
N PRO A 783 -42.56 -0.28 -22.02
CA PRO A 783 -43.10 -1.63 -22.10
C PRO A 783 -42.90 -2.39 -20.78
N SER A 784 -44.02 -2.93 -20.27
CA SER A 784 -44.06 -3.95 -19.23
C SER A 784 -43.75 -5.33 -19.82
N PHE A 785 -42.77 -6.04 -19.28
CA PHE A 785 -42.59 -7.48 -19.52
C PHE A 785 -43.09 -8.27 -18.32
N SER A 786 -44.09 -9.13 -18.55
CA SER A 786 -44.51 -10.20 -17.65
C SER A 786 -43.99 -11.55 -18.19
N PRO A 787 -43.61 -12.50 -17.33
CA PRO A 787 -43.19 -13.84 -17.75
C PRO A 787 -44.41 -14.77 -17.96
N PRO A 788 -44.31 -15.80 -18.83
CA PRO A 788 -45.36 -16.81 -18.94
C PRO A 788 -45.14 -17.98 -17.96
N GLU A 789 -46.15 -18.24 -17.14
CA GLU A 789 -46.40 -19.54 -16.52
C GLU A 789 -47.06 -20.48 -17.54
N GLY A 790 -46.61 -21.73 -17.58
CA GLY A 790 -47.21 -22.81 -18.36
C GLY A 790 -46.94 -24.18 -17.72
N ASN A 791 -48.01 -24.80 -17.22
CA ASN A 791 -48.09 -26.02 -16.43
C ASN A 791 -47.77 -27.33 -17.20
N GLY A 792 -47.32 -28.35 -16.45
CA GLY A 792 -47.63 -29.76 -16.75
C GLY A 792 -46.59 -30.78 -16.24
N PRO A 793 -46.92 -31.66 -15.26
CA PRO A 793 -46.01 -32.69 -14.75
C PRO A 793 -46.29 -34.07 -15.35
N GLU A 794 -45.25 -34.83 -15.70
CA GLU A 794 -45.34 -36.29 -15.89
C GLU A 794 -44.08 -36.98 -15.34
N ASP A 795 -44.34 -38.16 -14.79
CA ASP A 795 -43.54 -38.91 -13.82
C ASP A 795 -42.21 -39.48 -14.37
N ALA A 796 -41.21 -39.55 -13.49
CA ALA A 796 -40.00 -40.34 -13.67
C ALA A 796 -39.81 -41.33 -12.50
N PRO A 797 -39.40 -42.59 -12.78
CA PRO A 797 -38.71 -43.45 -11.83
C PRO A 797 -37.20 -43.62 -12.15
N PRO A 798 -36.39 -44.14 -11.21
CA PRO A 798 -34.99 -43.72 -10.97
C PRO A 798 -33.91 -44.50 -11.76
N PRO A 799 -32.64 -44.03 -11.76
CA PRO A 799 -31.56 -44.64 -12.52
C PRO A 799 -30.90 -45.80 -11.78
N GLY A 800 -30.72 -46.92 -12.50
CA GLY A 800 -29.83 -48.01 -12.13
C GLY A 800 -28.47 -47.84 -12.80
N GLY A 801 -27.40 -47.97 -12.02
CA GLY A 801 -26.02 -47.94 -12.49
C GLY A 801 -25.55 -49.25 -13.12
N GLY A 802 -24.38 -49.19 -13.75
CA GLY A 802 -23.59 -50.37 -14.17
C GLY A 802 -22.88 -50.20 -15.51
N PRO A 803 -21.53 -50.11 -15.54
CA PRO A 803 -20.74 -49.96 -16.76
C PRO A 803 -20.15 -51.30 -17.21
N THR A 804 -20.05 -51.53 -18.53
CA THR A 804 -19.10 -52.48 -19.12
C THR A 804 -18.69 -52.02 -20.52
N ASN A 805 -17.40 -51.74 -20.70
CA ASN A 805 -16.71 -51.92 -21.98
C ASN A 805 -15.28 -52.36 -21.69
N GLY A 806 -14.94 -53.55 -22.19
CA GLY A 806 -13.68 -54.23 -21.95
C GLY A 806 -12.57 -53.83 -22.93
N PRO A 807 -11.33 -54.33 -22.70
CA PRO A 807 -10.19 -54.07 -23.56
C PRO A 807 -9.96 -55.20 -24.57
N GLN A 808 -9.56 -54.85 -25.79
CA GLN A 808 -8.95 -55.76 -26.77
C GLN A 808 -7.43 -55.64 -26.70
N SER A 809 -6.76 -56.80 -26.73
CA SER A 809 -5.31 -56.96 -26.72
C SER A 809 -4.81 -57.60 -28.02
N GLY A 810 -3.66 -57.10 -28.49
CA GLY A 810 -2.58 -57.86 -29.16
C GLY A 810 -2.22 -57.44 -30.60
N PRO A 811 -0.97 -57.67 -31.09
CA PRO A 811 0.23 -58.18 -30.39
C PRO A 811 1.56 -57.43 -30.72
N GLN A 812 2.47 -57.26 -29.75
CA GLN A 812 3.67 -58.07 -29.48
C GLN A 812 4.45 -57.48 -28.30
#